data_AF-A0A7C1KNS8-F1
#
_entry.id   AF-A0A7C1KNS8-F1
#
_cell.length_a   1.000
_cell.length_b   1.000
_cell.length_c   1.000
_cell.angle_alpha   90.00
_cell.angle_beta   90.00
_cell.angle_gamma   90.00
#
_symmetry.space_group_name_H-M   'P 1'
#
loop_
_entity.id
_entity.type
_entity.pdbx_description
1 polymer ?
#
loop_
_entity_poly.entity_id
_entity_poly.type
_entity_poly.pdbx_seq_one_letter_code
_entity_poly.pdbx_strand_id
1 'polypeptide(L)'
;MKKKVKIERTRKFRFLRFTKFTFWMIIVLIVLSIPLVFYLDCMGMIESPTGNNTFSDTMYSYGLTFIFSIIGFLIAVIIFLMQYIGSKYHSEELERLPIFLKYFITTLVVLFVYIMFNFFALFLKLTYPYTLISLIFSISLIGIILTTIVFVYYNTKVSIILGMISERITNFIKKEKTFRKLPIFNEIAYTEEFTESLNRKVSIFIKNSIGAINSNQDTIFRSSLECLEEIVHHYLEQSKHIQATEDKFLSELNDQFNFIISESLKSYNQKILEDVAKTMGVISLDIIKYRKGIAEVNNFALNWLATLKDLFIRSYTKDRTIVCHICLERINDVILLILDKGYYRSYDAYKMSIDEISEILSKVDQHWSAILLQKALLMYQHQFLKFLELSKTNKIAFSGTLLRHYFDKLAKIINEAKNTHQSSINNAIIFASLYGLDSFAQKIAKLGLTNLEEDETRRNIAAHIKEFIEFNKEIIDVNPERNDNSVYDSFTESLFLITKYVDLTENDRKLLIETLSNNLIKYIKKGYISGTTNHNRPSELREATIDYFALLIYLYQDKPEIINEVIHQLTNVYDIVKGKATNKDQQGIIESLYKELKLYSCWTNIFPNLRDINKPLIKLLKKDFYEPSFPGRISSPSLFEKYGYSENRISRSGLWYLNASYMWGSRFQEEISDKLNGEKGELYIKFHEMLKK
;
A
#
# COMPACT_ATOMS: atom_id res chain seq x y z
N MET A 1 -9.33 13.64 -1.54
CA MET A 1 -10.63 13.47 -0.85
C MET A 1 -10.61 13.96 0.61
N LYS A 2 -9.64 13.54 1.46
CA LYS A 2 -9.48 14.02 2.87
C LYS A 2 -9.46 15.56 3.05
N LYS A 3 -8.78 16.31 2.17
CA LYS A 3 -8.74 17.79 2.20
C LYS A 3 -10.11 18.46 1.92
N LYS A 4 -10.93 17.84 1.06
CA LYS A 4 -12.24 18.36 0.64
C LYS A 4 -13.27 18.21 1.78
N VAL A 5 -13.23 17.07 2.49
CA VAL A 5 -14.08 16.80 3.67
C VAL A 5 -13.70 17.69 4.87
N LYS A 6 -12.41 17.91 5.12
CA LYS A 6 -11.94 18.81 6.21
C LYS A 6 -12.32 20.28 5.98
N ILE A 7 -12.23 20.75 4.74
CA ILE A 7 -12.69 22.09 4.33
C ILE A 7 -14.21 22.21 4.42
N GLU A 8 -14.95 21.15 4.08
CA GLU A 8 -16.40 21.09 4.26
C GLU A 8 -16.79 21.16 5.75
N ARG A 9 -16.09 20.43 6.64
CA ARG A 9 -16.36 20.46 8.09
C ARG A 9 -16.12 21.84 8.71
N THR A 10 -15.00 22.49 8.39
CA THR A 10 -14.71 23.85 8.89
C THR A 10 -15.68 24.90 8.35
N ARG A 11 -16.11 24.81 7.09
CA ARG A 11 -17.19 25.66 6.53
C ARG A 11 -18.53 25.40 7.23
N LYS A 12 -18.89 24.14 7.47
CA LYS A 12 -20.12 23.75 8.18
C LYS A 12 -20.15 24.23 9.63
N PHE A 13 -18.99 24.27 10.31
CA PHE A 13 -18.89 24.78 11.68
C PHE A 13 -18.99 26.30 11.78
N ARG A 14 -18.38 27.04 10.84
CA ARG A 14 -18.59 28.50 10.71
C ARG A 14 -20.05 28.82 10.42
N PHE A 15 -20.70 28.01 9.60
CA PHE A 15 -22.13 28.13 9.29
C PHE A 15 -23.02 27.91 10.53
N LEU A 16 -22.69 26.94 11.40
CA LEU A 16 -23.43 26.74 12.66
C LEU A 16 -23.27 27.90 13.65
N ARG A 17 -22.09 28.52 13.73
CA ARG A 17 -21.90 29.74 14.53
C ARG A 17 -22.67 30.92 13.93
N PHE A 18 -22.67 31.03 12.60
CA PHE A 18 -23.43 32.04 11.87
C PHE A 18 -24.94 31.89 12.10
N THR A 19 -25.51 30.68 11.97
CA THR A 19 -26.95 30.48 12.21
C THR A 19 -27.36 30.75 13.65
N LYS A 20 -26.53 30.41 14.65
CA LYS A 20 -26.76 30.79 16.06
C LYS A 20 -26.73 32.31 16.23
N PHE A 21 -25.76 32.99 15.63
CA PHE A 21 -25.67 34.44 15.67
C PHE A 21 -26.89 35.11 15.02
N THR A 22 -27.27 34.67 13.82
CA THR A 22 -28.46 35.17 13.12
C THR A 22 -29.74 34.93 13.92
N PHE A 23 -29.90 33.77 14.57
CA PHE A 23 -31.04 33.47 15.43
C PHE A 23 -31.17 34.48 16.57
N TRP A 24 -30.08 34.73 17.31
CA TRP A 24 -30.10 35.70 18.42
C TRP A 24 -30.25 37.14 17.93
N MET A 25 -29.65 37.50 16.79
CA MET A 25 -29.82 38.81 16.18
C MET A 25 -31.28 39.09 15.82
N ILE A 26 -32.00 38.12 15.27
CA ILE A 26 -33.43 38.27 14.96
C ILE A 26 -34.24 38.48 16.24
N ILE A 27 -33.96 37.74 17.31
CA ILE A 27 -34.63 37.94 18.61
C ILE A 27 -34.35 39.34 19.17
N VAL A 28 -33.10 39.80 19.12
CA VAL A 28 -32.72 41.14 19.59
C VAL A 28 -33.41 42.22 18.76
N LEU A 29 -33.47 42.08 17.44
CA LEU A 29 -34.18 43.00 16.56
C LEU A 29 -35.68 43.07 16.87
N ILE A 30 -36.31 41.94 17.16
CA ILE A 30 -37.71 41.88 17.60
C ILE A 30 -37.88 42.68 18.90
N VAL A 31 -37.06 42.41 19.92
CA VAL A 31 -37.19 43.07 21.23
C VAL A 31 -36.93 44.58 21.14
N LEU A 32 -35.95 45.00 20.34
CA LEU A 32 -35.62 46.42 20.14
C LEU A 32 -36.61 47.16 19.24
N SER A 33 -37.34 46.45 18.37
CA SER A 33 -38.35 47.08 17.50
C SER A 33 -39.53 47.66 18.28
N ILE A 34 -39.92 47.04 19.40
CA ILE A 34 -41.05 47.49 20.23
C ILE A 34 -40.81 48.90 20.79
N PRO A 35 -39.74 49.19 21.57
CA PRO A 35 -39.50 50.53 22.09
C PRO A 35 -39.18 51.54 20.98
N LEU A 36 -38.58 51.12 19.86
CA LEU A 36 -38.31 52.00 18.73
C LEU A 36 -39.61 52.49 18.07
N VAL A 37 -40.58 51.59 17.86
CA VAL A 37 -41.89 51.96 17.30
C VAL A 37 -42.63 52.92 18.22
N PHE A 38 -42.63 52.66 19.53
CA PHE A 38 -43.23 53.60 20.50
C PHE A 38 -42.50 54.95 20.55
N TYR A 39 -41.18 54.96 20.46
CA TYR A 39 -40.39 56.20 20.44
C TYR A 39 -40.67 57.04 19.20
N LEU A 40 -40.74 56.41 18.02
CA LEU A 40 -41.04 57.08 16.76
C LEU A 40 -42.49 57.58 16.68
N ASP A 41 -43.43 56.83 17.27
CA ASP A 41 -44.83 57.26 17.46
C ASP A 41 -44.91 58.48 18.40
N CYS A 42 -44.22 58.46 19.55
CA CYS A 42 -44.15 59.60 20.47
C CYS A 42 -43.49 60.85 19.84
N MET A 43 -42.56 60.66 18.89
CA MET A 43 -41.93 61.76 18.15
C MET A 43 -42.78 62.27 16.97
N GLY A 44 -43.95 61.67 16.72
CA GLY A 44 -44.82 62.01 15.59
C GLY A 44 -44.20 61.71 14.23
N MET A 45 -43.14 60.90 14.18
CA MET A 45 -42.40 60.58 12.94
C MET A 45 -43.05 59.46 12.12
N ILE A 46 -44.07 58.81 12.67
CA ILE A 46 -44.87 57.84 11.95
C ILE A 46 -46.33 58.24 12.06
N GLU A 47 -46.90 58.69 10.95
CA GLU A 47 -48.30 59.09 10.90
C GLU A 47 -49.21 57.88 10.66
N SER A 48 -50.34 57.83 11.39
CA SER A 48 -51.41 56.89 11.04
C SER A 48 -51.84 57.17 9.60
N PRO A 49 -51.98 56.15 8.74
CA PRO A 49 -52.48 56.36 7.38
C PRO A 49 -53.82 57.07 7.47
N THR A 50 -53.95 58.24 6.83
CA THR A 50 -55.11 59.14 6.88
C THR A 50 -56.34 58.59 6.13
N GLY A 51 -56.36 57.29 5.82
CA GLY A 51 -57.52 56.59 5.30
C GLY A 51 -58.32 55.98 6.45
N ASN A 52 -59.65 56.06 6.37
CA ASN A 52 -60.55 55.27 7.21
C ASN A 52 -60.22 53.79 7.04
N ASN A 53 -59.36 53.23 7.91
CA ASN A 53 -59.18 51.80 8.04
C ASN A 53 -60.53 51.25 8.46
N THR A 54 -61.26 50.62 7.54
CA THR A 54 -62.55 50.03 7.88
C THR A 54 -62.30 48.92 8.89
N PHE A 55 -63.24 48.69 9.80
CA PHE A 55 -63.16 47.59 10.77
C PHE A 55 -62.82 46.23 10.11
N SER A 56 -63.24 46.05 8.86
CA SER A 56 -62.89 44.94 7.97
C SER A 56 -61.38 44.82 7.72
N ASP A 57 -60.70 45.92 7.38
CA ASP A 57 -59.28 45.90 6.99
C ASP A 57 -58.37 45.59 8.19
N THR A 58 -58.71 46.14 9.36
CA THR A 58 -58.01 45.86 10.62
C THR A 58 -58.21 44.40 11.04
N MET A 59 -59.44 43.87 10.93
CA MET A 59 -59.73 42.45 11.17
C MET A 59 -59.01 41.53 10.18
N TYR A 60 -58.92 41.92 8.91
CA TYR A 60 -58.25 41.12 7.88
C TYR A 60 -56.74 41.07 8.07
N SER A 61 -56.11 42.21 8.40
CA SER A 61 -54.66 42.30 8.64
C SER A 61 -54.23 41.49 9.87
N TYR A 62 -54.90 41.70 11.02
CA TYR A 62 -54.59 40.93 12.25
C TYR A 62 -55.04 39.48 12.16
N GLY A 63 -56.14 39.20 11.45
CA GLY A 63 -56.61 37.83 11.19
C GLY A 63 -55.60 37.04 10.37
N LEU A 64 -55.04 37.64 9.32
CA LEU A 64 -53.98 37.02 8.51
C LEU A 64 -52.71 36.78 9.33
N THR A 65 -52.21 37.78 10.07
CA THR A 65 -51.00 37.59 10.90
C THR A 65 -51.22 36.56 12.02
N PHE A 66 -52.42 36.49 12.59
CA PHE A 66 -52.80 35.46 13.55
C PHE A 66 -52.80 34.04 12.92
N ILE A 67 -53.40 33.88 11.74
CA ILE A 67 -53.39 32.61 10.99
C ILE A 67 -51.95 32.19 10.66
N PHE A 68 -51.11 33.11 10.17
CA PHE A 68 -49.69 32.83 9.91
C PHE A 68 -48.94 32.41 11.17
N SER A 69 -49.29 32.97 12.34
CA SER A 69 -48.68 32.62 13.62
C SER A 69 -49.03 31.18 14.05
N ILE A 70 -50.30 30.78 13.86
CA ILE A 70 -50.76 29.40 14.14
C ILE A 70 -50.12 28.40 13.19
N ILE A 71 -50.07 28.71 11.89
CA ILE A 71 -49.41 27.86 10.89
C ILE A 71 -47.92 27.72 11.22
N GLY A 72 -47.25 28.82 11.59
CA GLY A 72 -45.86 28.82 12.01
C GLY A 72 -45.61 27.95 13.25
N PHE A 73 -46.52 27.99 14.23
CA PHE A 73 -46.49 27.12 15.41
C PHE A 73 -46.63 25.64 15.05
N LEU A 74 -47.59 25.29 14.19
CA LEU A 74 -47.78 23.91 13.73
C LEU A 74 -46.56 23.39 12.96
N ILE A 75 -45.97 24.19 12.08
CA ILE A 75 -44.75 23.84 11.36
C ILE A 75 -43.60 23.57 12.34
N ALA A 76 -43.41 24.43 13.35
CA ALA A 76 -42.39 24.23 14.38
C ALA A 76 -42.59 22.91 15.14
N VAL A 77 -43.83 22.56 15.51
CA VAL A 77 -44.17 21.30 16.19
C VAL A 77 -43.92 20.08 15.28
N ILE A 78 -44.30 20.12 14.00
CA ILE A 78 -44.06 19.04 13.04
C ILE A 78 -42.57 18.77 12.87
N ILE A 79 -41.77 19.84 12.73
CA ILE A 79 -40.32 19.75 12.63
C ILE A 79 -39.73 19.04 13.86
N PHE A 80 -40.21 19.37 15.05
CA PHE A 80 -39.77 18.73 16.30
C PHE A 80 -40.13 17.25 16.36
N LEU A 81 -41.35 16.87 15.96
CA LEU A 81 -41.77 15.46 15.93
C LEU A 81 -40.93 14.63 14.97
N MET A 82 -40.68 15.14 13.75
CA MET A 82 -39.79 14.47 12.79
C MET A 82 -38.38 14.26 13.36
N GLN A 83 -37.87 15.23 14.11
CA GLN A 83 -36.55 15.13 14.74
C GLN A 83 -36.53 14.20 15.94
N TYR A 84 -37.54 14.22 16.79
CA TYR A 84 -37.66 13.32 17.94
C TYR A 84 -37.70 11.86 17.49
N ILE A 85 -38.41 11.59 16.40
CA ILE A 85 -38.42 10.27 15.77
C ILE A 85 -37.04 9.93 15.20
N GLY A 86 -36.41 10.86 14.47
CA GLY A 86 -35.06 10.65 13.92
C GLY A 86 -33.96 10.46 14.97
N SER A 87 -34.07 11.11 16.14
CA SER A 87 -33.13 10.92 17.25
C SER A 87 -33.31 9.58 17.94
N LYS A 88 -34.53 9.04 18.00
CA LYS A 88 -34.81 7.74 18.66
C LYS A 88 -34.13 6.55 17.96
N TYR A 89 -33.85 6.66 16.66
CA TYR A 89 -33.10 5.64 15.89
C TYR A 89 -31.58 5.69 16.09
N HIS A 90 -31.07 6.72 16.77
CA HIS A 90 -29.64 6.91 16.99
C HIS A 90 -29.35 7.09 18.50
N SER A 91 -28.19 6.63 18.97
CA SER A 91 -27.87 6.43 20.41
C SER A 91 -28.43 7.47 21.40
N GLU A 92 -28.91 7.05 22.58
CA GLU A 92 -29.45 7.86 23.72
C GLU A 92 -28.72 9.19 24.04
N GLU A 93 -27.44 9.34 23.69
CA GLU A 93 -26.72 10.60 23.88
C GLU A 93 -27.09 11.71 22.87
N LEU A 94 -27.67 11.35 21.72
CA LEU A 94 -28.24 12.28 20.75
C LEU A 94 -29.47 13.01 21.28
N GLU A 95 -30.28 12.32 22.10
CA GLU A 95 -31.42 12.93 22.80
C GLU A 95 -30.98 13.98 23.82
N ARG A 96 -29.74 13.88 24.34
CA ARG A 96 -29.23 14.75 25.40
C ARG A 96 -28.55 16.04 24.93
N LEU A 97 -28.58 16.39 23.63
CA LEU A 97 -27.94 17.62 23.14
C LEU A 97 -28.73 18.85 23.66
N PRO A 98 -28.28 19.52 24.75
CA PRO A 98 -29.11 20.51 25.47
C PRO A 98 -29.33 21.79 24.64
N ILE A 99 -28.47 21.97 23.65
CA ILE A 99 -28.42 23.12 22.76
C ILE A 99 -29.71 23.17 21.92
N PHE A 100 -30.17 22.04 21.38
CA PHE A 100 -31.34 22.02 20.50
C PHE A 100 -32.64 22.31 21.25
N LEU A 101 -32.85 21.63 22.40
CA LEU A 101 -34.03 21.82 23.24
C LEU A 101 -34.19 23.29 23.68
N LYS A 102 -33.08 23.96 24.02
CA LYS A 102 -33.08 25.38 24.38
C LYS A 102 -33.58 26.28 23.24
N TYR A 103 -33.02 26.17 22.04
CA TYR A 103 -33.44 27.01 20.88
C TYR A 103 -34.88 26.73 20.44
N PHE A 104 -35.30 25.46 20.51
CA PHE A 104 -36.65 25.06 20.15
C PHE A 104 -37.69 25.57 21.17
N ILE A 105 -37.46 25.38 22.47
CA ILE A 105 -38.32 25.93 23.52
C ILE A 105 -38.39 27.45 23.41
N THR A 106 -37.26 28.14 23.20
CA THR A 106 -37.26 29.59 23.00
C THR A 106 -38.11 29.99 21.79
N THR A 107 -38.03 29.26 20.68
CA THR A 107 -38.86 29.53 19.48
C THR A 107 -40.35 29.33 19.76
N LEU A 108 -40.73 28.27 20.48
CA LEU A 108 -42.12 28.03 20.90
C LEU A 108 -42.64 29.11 21.85
N VAL A 109 -41.83 29.55 22.81
CA VAL A 109 -42.20 30.63 23.75
C VAL A 109 -42.40 31.94 23.00
N VAL A 110 -41.51 32.30 22.07
CA VAL A 110 -41.65 33.52 21.24
C VAL A 110 -42.91 33.43 20.37
N LEU A 111 -43.16 32.29 19.73
CA LEU A 111 -44.38 32.03 18.97
C LEU A 111 -45.65 32.16 19.83
N PHE A 112 -45.64 31.59 21.03
CA PHE A 112 -46.78 31.63 21.95
C PHE A 112 -47.09 33.06 22.42
N VAL A 113 -46.06 33.81 22.83
CA VAL A 113 -46.20 35.23 23.20
C VAL A 113 -46.75 36.04 22.03
N TYR A 114 -46.30 35.74 20.81
CA TYR A 114 -46.75 36.42 19.60
C TYR A 114 -48.21 36.09 19.21
N ILE A 115 -48.61 34.83 19.31
CA ILE A 115 -50.00 34.39 19.12
C ILE A 115 -50.91 35.11 20.13
N MET A 116 -50.50 35.17 21.39
CA MET A 116 -51.25 35.88 22.44
C MET A 116 -51.34 37.38 22.14
N PHE A 117 -50.25 38.02 21.73
CA PHE A 117 -50.24 39.44 21.37
C PHE A 117 -51.19 39.75 20.21
N ASN A 118 -51.14 38.98 19.13
CA ASN A 118 -52.05 39.15 17.99
C ASN A 118 -53.50 38.87 18.35
N PHE A 119 -53.75 37.86 19.20
CA PHE A 119 -55.09 37.58 19.73
C PHE A 119 -55.63 38.75 20.56
N PHE A 120 -54.82 39.29 21.48
CA PHE A 120 -55.21 40.45 22.28
C PHE A 120 -55.41 41.70 21.42
N ALA A 121 -54.54 41.95 20.44
CA ALA A 121 -54.67 43.09 19.53
C ALA A 121 -55.95 42.99 18.69
N LEU A 122 -56.29 41.80 18.20
CA LEU A 122 -57.52 41.52 17.46
C LEU A 122 -58.77 41.65 18.37
N PHE A 123 -58.71 41.11 19.59
CA PHE A 123 -59.82 41.16 20.56
C PHE A 123 -60.11 42.59 21.04
N LEU A 124 -59.07 43.34 21.39
CA LEU A 124 -59.17 44.73 21.87
C LEU A 124 -59.31 45.75 20.72
N LYS A 125 -59.28 45.30 19.46
CA LYS A 125 -59.35 46.15 18.26
C LYS A 125 -58.28 47.24 18.26
N LEU A 126 -57.07 46.90 18.70
CA LEU A 126 -55.94 47.83 18.70
C LEU A 126 -55.58 48.19 17.26
N THR A 127 -55.37 49.48 16.99
CA THR A 127 -55.00 49.98 15.66
C THR A 127 -53.51 50.35 15.65
N TYR A 128 -53.11 51.29 14.78
CA TYR A 128 -51.79 51.88 14.79
C TYR A 128 -51.39 52.36 16.20
N PRO A 129 -50.16 52.12 16.72
CA PRO A 129 -48.97 51.52 16.07
C PRO A 129 -48.85 49.98 16.20
N TYR A 130 -49.80 49.31 16.86
CA TYR A 130 -49.75 47.88 17.14
C TYR A 130 -49.80 47.02 15.86
N THR A 131 -50.37 47.54 14.78
CA THR A 131 -50.42 46.89 13.46
C THR A 131 -49.03 46.75 12.86
N LEU A 132 -48.21 47.80 13.00
CA LEU A 132 -46.84 47.85 12.52
C LEU A 132 -45.93 46.91 13.35
N ILE A 133 -46.16 46.85 14.66
CA ILE A 133 -45.51 45.87 15.54
C ILE A 133 -45.85 44.44 15.08
N SER A 134 -47.13 44.12 14.85
CA SER A 134 -47.57 42.80 14.35
C SER A 134 -46.95 42.42 12.99
N LEU A 135 -46.80 43.39 12.08
CA LEU A 135 -46.13 43.18 10.78
C LEU A 135 -44.63 42.83 10.95
N ILE A 136 -43.90 43.61 11.76
CA ILE A 136 -42.48 43.39 12.04
C ILE A 136 -42.27 42.00 12.66
N PHE A 137 -43.13 41.61 13.60
CA PHE A 137 -43.12 40.28 14.18
C PHE A 137 -43.39 39.19 13.15
N SER A 138 -44.32 39.37 12.21
CA SER A 138 -44.64 38.38 11.17
C SER A 138 -43.46 38.11 10.24
N ILE A 139 -42.77 39.17 9.79
CA ILE A 139 -41.57 39.05 8.95
C ILE A 139 -40.44 38.37 9.73
N SER A 140 -40.26 38.77 10.99
CA SER A 140 -39.23 38.18 11.86
C SER A 140 -39.52 36.72 12.18
N LEU A 141 -40.80 36.33 12.27
CA LEU A 141 -41.22 34.95 12.50
C LEU A 141 -40.82 34.04 11.34
N ILE A 142 -41.02 34.48 10.09
CA ILE A 142 -40.55 33.73 8.90
C ILE A 142 -39.05 33.52 8.99
N GLY A 143 -38.29 34.56 9.38
CA GLY A 143 -36.85 34.48 9.61
C GLY A 143 -36.45 33.48 10.69
N ILE A 144 -37.16 33.45 11.83
CA ILE A 144 -36.93 32.49 12.93
C ILE A 144 -37.22 31.07 12.47
N ILE A 145 -38.36 30.84 11.81
CA ILE A 145 -38.74 29.51 11.32
C ILE A 145 -37.73 29.00 10.29
N LEU A 146 -37.33 29.83 9.32
CA LEU A 146 -36.34 29.45 8.31
C LEU A 146 -34.97 29.16 8.95
N THR A 147 -34.53 29.99 9.89
CA THR A 147 -33.28 29.77 10.63
C THR A 147 -33.36 28.47 11.46
N THR A 148 -34.53 28.17 12.03
CA THR A 148 -34.80 26.94 12.78
C THR A 148 -34.79 25.73 11.85
N ILE A 149 -35.41 25.77 10.68
CA ILE A 149 -35.37 24.70 9.67
C ILE A 149 -33.94 24.41 9.25
N VAL A 150 -33.17 25.45 8.92
CA VAL A 150 -31.75 25.31 8.57
C VAL A 150 -30.96 24.73 9.73
N PHE A 151 -31.18 25.22 10.95
CA PHE A 151 -30.54 24.70 12.16
C PHE A 151 -30.88 23.23 12.41
N VAL A 152 -32.15 22.84 12.21
CA VAL A 152 -32.66 21.47 12.32
C VAL A 152 -32.03 20.57 11.29
N TYR A 153 -32.08 20.93 10.00
CA TYR A 153 -31.48 20.17 8.91
C TYR A 153 -29.97 19.93 9.09
N TYR A 154 -29.26 20.91 9.67
CA TYR A 154 -27.84 20.76 9.97
C TYR A 154 -27.57 19.90 11.21
N ASN A 155 -28.44 19.95 12.23
CA ASN A 155 -28.29 19.16 13.46
C ASN A 155 -28.96 17.79 13.41
N THR A 156 -29.70 17.43 12.35
CA THR A 156 -30.21 16.06 12.13
C THR A 156 -29.23 15.17 11.39
N LYS A 157 -28.22 15.73 10.72
CA LYS A 157 -27.18 14.91 10.07
C LYS A 157 -26.26 14.31 11.12
N VAL A 158 -26.43 13.01 11.37
CA VAL A 158 -25.64 12.21 12.33
C VAL A 158 -24.13 12.42 12.16
N SER A 159 -23.63 12.53 10.93
CA SER A 159 -22.20 12.79 10.66
C SER A 159 -21.68 14.12 11.23
N ILE A 160 -22.52 15.15 11.32
CA ILE A 160 -22.17 16.44 11.94
C ILE A 160 -22.11 16.29 13.46
N ILE A 161 -23.03 15.51 14.03
CA ILE A 161 -23.09 15.30 15.48
C ILE A 161 -21.93 14.45 15.97
N LEU A 162 -21.60 13.37 15.25
CA LEU A 162 -20.40 12.57 15.49
C LEU A 162 -19.14 13.44 15.45
N GLY A 163 -19.04 14.37 14.49
CA GLY A 163 -17.95 15.35 14.44
C GLY A 163 -17.89 16.26 15.67
N MET A 164 -19.03 16.76 16.15
CA MET A 164 -19.07 17.58 17.38
C MET A 164 -18.67 16.79 18.63
N ILE A 165 -19.05 15.50 18.73
CA ILE A 165 -18.65 14.63 19.83
C ILE A 165 -17.14 14.37 19.76
N SER A 166 -16.61 14.09 18.57
CA SER A 166 -15.17 13.93 18.34
C SER A 166 -14.38 15.18 18.79
N GLU A 167 -14.84 16.38 18.43
CA GLU A 167 -14.22 17.64 18.86
C GLU A 167 -14.29 17.82 20.40
N ARG A 168 -15.38 17.41 21.05
CA ARG A 168 -15.47 17.43 22.51
C ARG A 168 -14.49 16.44 23.16
N ILE A 169 -14.32 15.26 22.59
CA ILE A 169 -13.39 14.23 23.09
C ILE A 169 -11.94 14.67 22.89
N THR A 170 -11.58 15.18 21.70
CA THR A 170 -10.25 15.73 21.44
C THR A 170 -9.92 16.90 22.36
N ASN A 171 -10.89 17.79 22.65
CA ASN A 171 -10.72 18.83 23.66
C ASN A 171 -10.64 18.30 25.10
N PHE A 172 -11.32 17.18 25.40
CA PHE A 172 -11.18 16.50 26.69
C PHE A 172 -9.78 15.92 26.88
N ILE A 173 -9.20 15.31 25.84
CA ILE A 173 -7.82 14.80 25.83
C ILE A 173 -6.80 15.92 26.08
N LYS A 174 -7.03 17.14 25.55
CA LYS A 174 -6.12 18.29 25.71
C LYS A 174 -6.06 18.91 27.11
N LYS A 175 -6.98 18.59 28.02
CA LYS A 175 -7.02 19.25 29.33
C LYS A 175 -5.91 18.68 30.23
N GLU A 176 -4.86 19.48 30.45
CA GLU A 176 -3.59 19.18 31.15
C GLU A 176 -3.68 18.65 32.61
N LYS A 177 -4.88 18.46 33.19
CA LYS A 177 -5.04 18.17 34.64
C LYS A 177 -5.03 16.68 35.03
N THR A 178 -4.88 15.74 34.10
CA THR A 178 -5.11 14.29 34.36
C THR A 178 -3.84 13.44 34.44
N PHE A 179 -2.68 14.09 34.61
CA PHE A 179 -1.38 13.44 34.61
C PHE A 179 -0.91 13.13 36.04
N ARG A 180 -0.64 11.86 36.34
CA ARG A 180 0.04 11.45 37.58
C ARG A 180 1.51 11.18 37.27
N LYS A 181 2.42 11.80 38.02
CA LYS A 181 3.84 11.42 38.02
C LYS A 181 4.00 10.12 38.81
N LEU A 182 4.54 9.09 38.18
CA LEU A 182 4.98 7.86 38.84
C LEU A 182 6.32 8.12 39.54
N PRO A 183 6.42 7.89 40.87
CA PRO A 183 7.55 8.36 41.68
C PRO A 183 8.91 7.70 41.38
N ILE A 184 8.94 6.59 40.64
CA ILE A 184 10.17 5.80 40.42
C ILE A 184 10.79 6.06 39.03
N PHE A 185 10.02 6.49 38.03
CA PHE A 185 10.49 6.62 36.64
C PHE A 185 10.34 8.02 36.03
N ASN A 186 9.85 9.03 36.78
CA ASN A 186 9.49 10.35 36.21
C ASN A 186 8.49 10.23 35.03
N GLU A 187 7.77 9.13 34.93
CA GLU A 187 6.78 8.88 33.88
C GLU A 187 5.45 9.52 34.24
N ILE A 188 4.88 10.20 33.25
CA ILE A 188 3.56 10.78 33.32
C ILE A 188 2.60 9.78 32.69
N ALA A 189 1.61 9.30 33.44
CA ALA A 189 0.54 8.45 32.90
C ALA A 189 -0.83 9.14 33.11
N TYR A 190 -1.80 8.84 32.25
CA TYR A 190 -3.18 9.21 32.49
C TYR A 190 -3.75 8.36 33.64
N THR A 191 -4.61 8.97 34.46
CA THR A 191 -5.35 8.27 35.51
C THR A 191 -6.28 7.20 34.92
N GLU A 192 -6.49 6.07 35.62
CA GLU A 192 -7.43 5.03 35.17
C GLU A 192 -8.85 5.59 34.93
N GLU A 193 -9.31 6.50 35.78
CA GLU A 193 -10.58 7.22 35.61
C GLU A 193 -10.66 8.00 34.28
N PHE A 194 -9.54 8.54 33.80
CA PHE A 194 -9.50 9.25 32.51
C PHE A 194 -9.63 8.25 31.36
N THR A 195 -8.89 7.15 31.42
CA THR A 195 -8.93 6.09 30.41
C THR A 195 -10.33 5.46 30.33
N GLU A 196 -10.94 5.14 31.46
CA GLU A 196 -12.31 4.61 31.52
C GLU A 196 -13.33 5.63 30.97
N SER A 197 -13.20 6.91 31.32
CA SER A 197 -14.06 7.97 30.79
C SER A 197 -13.88 8.14 29.28
N LEU A 198 -12.65 8.04 28.77
CA LEU A 198 -12.34 8.12 27.35
C LEU A 198 -12.93 6.93 26.60
N ASN A 199 -12.73 5.69 27.08
CA ASN A 199 -13.31 4.48 26.51
C ASN A 199 -14.84 4.55 26.47
N ARG A 200 -15.48 5.03 27.55
CA ARG A 200 -16.93 5.25 27.58
C ARG A 200 -17.37 6.24 26.50
N LYS A 201 -16.67 7.37 26.33
CA LYS A 201 -16.98 8.37 25.29
C LYS A 201 -16.74 7.84 23.88
N VAL A 202 -15.71 7.03 23.67
CA VAL A 202 -15.35 6.43 22.38
C VAL A 202 -16.33 5.33 21.98
N SER A 203 -16.91 4.62 22.95
CA SER A 203 -17.89 3.54 22.71
C SER A 203 -19.10 3.97 21.87
N ILE A 204 -19.44 5.27 21.87
CA ILE A 204 -20.50 5.85 21.03
C ILE A 204 -20.21 5.64 19.55
N PHE A 205 -18.96 5.81 19.11
CA PHE A 205 -18.58 5.62 17.72
C PHE A 205 -18.62 4.14 17.34
N ILE A 206 -18.23 3.24 18.25
CA ILE A 206 -18.31 1.79 18.04
C ILE A 206 -19.77 1.35 17.88
N LYS A 207 -20.65 1.77 18.80
CA LYS A 207 -22.08 1.47 18.74
C LYS A 207 -22.73 2.02 17.47
N ASN A 208 -22.39 3.25 17.08
CA ASN A 208 -22.89 3.85 15.84
C ASN A 208 -22.33 3.15 14.59
N SER A 209 -21.08 2.69 14.60
CA SER A 209 -20.51 1.87 13.51
C SER A 209 -21.28 0.56 13.34
N ILE A 210 -21.52 -0.17 14.43
CA ILE A 210 -22.30 -1.42 14.43
C ILE A 210 -23.74 -1.17 13.95
N GLY A 211 -24.42 -0.17 14.52
CA GLY A 211 -25.78 0.21 14.11
C GLY A 211 -25.86 0.65 12.65
N ALA A 212 -24.85 1.36 12.15
CA ALA A 212 -24.76 1.78 10.75
C ALA A 212 -24.52 0.61 9.80
N ILE A 213 -23.74 -0.40 10.19
CA ILE A 213 -23.58 -1.64 9.41
C ILE A 213 -24.94 -2.33 9.27
N ASN A 214 -25.66 -2.51 10.38
CA ASN A 214 -26.95 -3.20 10.40
C ASN A 214 -28.06 -2.45 9.67
N SER A 215 -27.97 -1.12 9.63
CA SER A 215 -28.91 -0.24 8.93
C SER A 215 -28.45 0.12 7.50
N ASN A 216 -27.33 -0.43 7.03
CA ASN A 216 -26.71 -0.14 5.72
C ASN A 216 -26.45 1.36 5.47
N GLN A 217 -25.97 2.09 6.48
CA GLN A 217 -25.71 3.54 6.45
C GLN A 217 -24.20 3.85 6.28
N ASP A 218 -23.67 3.61 5.08
CA ASP A 218 -22.24 3.77 4.74
C ASP A 218 -21.62 5.13 5.16
N THR A 219 -22.37 6.22 5.00
CA THR A 219 -21.88 7.57 5.31
C THR A 219 -21.66 7.79 6.81
N ILE A 220 -22.52 7.20 7.64
CA ILE A 220 -22.43 7.26 9.10
C ILE A 220 -21.31 6.35 9.56
N PHE A 221 -21.22 5.14 9.01
CA PHE A 221 -20.13 4.21 9.29
C PHE A 221 -18.75 4.83 9.04
N ARG A 222 -18.52 5.39 7.84
CA ARG A 222 -17.25 6.07 7.50
C ARG A 222 -16.97 7.26 8.41
N SER A 223 -18.00 8.05 8.72
CA SER A 223 -17.84 9.20 9.63
C SER A 223 -17.41 8.76 11.03
N SER A 224 -17.95 7.64 11.52
CA SER A 224 -17.56 7.06 12.81
C SER A 224 -16.11 6.59 12.80
N LEU A 225 -15.68 5.84 11.78
CA LEU A 225 -14.29 5.40 11.64
C LEU A 225 -13.29 6.57 11.52
N GLU A 226 -13.62 7.60 10.73
CA GLU A 226 -12.78 8.80 10.62
C GLU A 226 -12.66 9.56 11.94
N CYS A 227 -13.74 9.62 12.73
CA CYS A 227 -13.69 10.22 14.06
C CYS A 227 -12.81 9.40 15.02
N LEU A 228 -12.87 8.07 14.94
CA LEU A 228 -11.99 7.19 15.72
C LEU A 228 -10.51 7.40 15.35
N GLU A 229 -10.19 7.44 14.05
CA GLU A 229 -8.84 7.79 13.54
C GLU A 229 -8.36 9.11 14.16
N GLU A 230 -9.19 10.16 14.11
CA GLU A 230 -8.85 11.49 14.64
C GLU A 230 -8.67 11.52 16.15
N ILE A 231 -9.52 10.82 16.91
CA ILE A 231 -9.42 10.74 18.38
C ILE A 231 -8.13 10.02 18.78
N VAL A 232 -7.83 8.88 18.15
CA VAL A 232 -6.62 8.10 18.44
C VAL A 232 -5.36 8.91 18.08
N HIS A 233 -5.36 9.58 16.94
CA HIS A 233 -4.26 10.46 16.55
C HIS A 233 -3.98 11.53 17.60
N HIS A 234 -5.02 12.26 18.04
CA HIS A 234 -4.86 13.29 19.06
C HIS A 234 -4.46 12.71 20.41
N TYR A 235 -5.01 11.56 20.80
CA TYR A 235 -4.61 10.87 22.03
C TYR A 235 -3.11 10.57 22.00
N LEU A 236 -2.62 9.93 20.93
CA LEU A 236 -1.22 9.56 20.76
C LEU A 236 -0.29 10.78 20.70
N GLU A 237 -0.70 11.84 20.00
CA GLU A 237 0.06 13.09 19.91
C GLU A 237 0.24 13.75 21.29
N GLN A 238 -0.84 13.88 22.06
CA GLN A 238 -0.82 14.50 23.39
C GLN A 238 -0.13 13.61 24.44
N SER A 239 -0.13 12.31 24.21
CA SER A 239 0.45 11.34 25.13
C SER A 239 1.84 10.85 24.71
N LYS A 240 2.48 11.41 23.69
CA LYS A 240 3.78 10.95 23.15
C LYS A 240 4.89 10.71 24.20
N HIS A 241 4.81 11.37 25.35
CA HIS A 241 5.76 11.27 26.45
C HIS A 241 5.54 10.06 27.38
N ILE A 242 4.38 9.41 27.30
CA ILE A 242 4.06 8.22 28.09
C ILE A 242 4.84 7.03 27.51
N GLN A 243 5.83 6.53 28.27
CA GLN A 243 6.43 5.21 28.06
C GLN A 243 5.57 4.18 28.80
N ALA A 244 4.40 3.87 28.26
CA ALA A 244 3.52 2.92 28.92
C ALA A 244 3.96 1.48 28.64
N THR A 245 4.20 0.70 29.70
CA THR A 245 4.14 -0.76 29.64
C THR A 245 2.71 -1.26 29.35
N GLU A 246 1.69 -0.48 29.72
CA GLU A 246 0.27 -0.78 29.50
C GLU A 246 -0.53 0.47 29.05
N ASP A 247 -1.02 0.49 27.82
CA ASP A 247 -1.95 1.50 27.29
C ASP A 247 -3.34 0.89 27.18
N LYS A 248 -4.06 0.86 28.30
CA LYS A 248 -5.41 0.26 28.43
C LYS A 248 -6.40 0.81 27.39
N PHE A 249 -6.29 2.09 27.04
CA PHE A 249 -7.13 2.72 26.01
C PHE A 249 -6.94 2.06 24.64
N LEU A 250 -5.69 1.96 24.17
CA LEU A 250 -5.40 1.37 22.86
C LEU A 250 -5.71 -0.12 22.80
N SER A 251 -5.54 -0.84 23.91
CA SER A 251 -5.90 -2.26 24.01
C SER A 251 -7.40 -2.47 23.95
N GLU A 252 -8.17 -1.78 24.80
CA GLU A 252 -9.64 -1.89 24.79
C GLU A 252 -10.24 -1.41 23.46
N LEU A 253 -9.65 -0.38 22.84
CA LEU A 253 -10.10 0.07 21.53
C LEU A 253 -9.83 -1.00 20.45
N ASN A 254 -8.69 -1.68 20.50
CA ASN A 254 -8.40 -2.78 19.58
C ASN A 254 -9.41 -3.93 19.74
N ASP A 255 -9.75 -4.30 20.98
CA ASP A 255 -10.81 -5.26 21.28
C ASP A 255 -12.17 -4.78 20.75
N GLN A 256 -12.45 -3.48 20.86
CA GLN A 256 -13.66 -2.89 20.30
C GLN A 256 -13.75 -2.99 18.76
N PHE A 257 -12.60 -2.89 18.07
CA PHE A 257 -12.53 -3.11 16.63
C PHE A 257 -12.84 -4.56 16.24
N ASN A 258 -12.55 -5.56 17.08
CA ASN A 258 -12.93 -6.95 16.81
C ASN A 258 -14.46 -7.14 16.72
N PHE A 259 -15.24 -6.36 17.47
CA PHE A 259 -16.70 -6.36 17.32
C PHE A 259 -17.13 -5.73 15.99
N ILE A 260 -16.49 -4.62 15.58
CA ILE A 260 -16.73 -4.00 14.26
C ILE A 260 -16.41 -4.97 13.13
N ILE A 261 -15.27 -5.67 13.20
CA ILE A 261 -14.87 -6.68 12.21
C ILE A 261 -15.91 -7.80 12.14
N SER A 262 -16.32 -8.31 13.31
CA SER A 262 -17.28 -9.42 13.38
C SER A 262 -18.64 -9.06 12.78
N GLU A 263 -19.11 -7.83 13.00
CA GLU A 263 -20.35 -7.36 12.37
C GLU A 263 -20.16 -7.04 10.88
N SER A 264 -19.03 -6.45 10.51
CA SER A 264 -18.70 -6.15 9.11
C SER A 264 -18.61 -7.41 8.26
N LEU A 265 -18.11 -8.51 8.82
CA LEU A 265 -18.04 -9.81 8.15
C LEU A 265 -19.42 -10.43 7.92
N LYS A 266 -20.46 -10.04 8.67
CA LYS A 266 -21.85 -10.46 8.40
C LYS A 266 -22.47 -9.66 7.25
N SER A 267 -21.96 -8.47 6.98
CA SER A 267 -22.41 -7.65 5.85
C SER A 267 -21.86 -8.18 4.52
N TYR A 268 -22.67 -8.06 3.46
CA TYR A 268 -22.24 -8.34 2.09
C TYR A 268 -21.41 -7.20 1.48
N ASN A 269 -21.41 -6.01 2.08
CA ASN A 269 -20.70 -4.84 1.57
C ASN A 269 -19.19 -4.91 1.92
N GLN A 270 -18.38 -5.41 0.99
CA GLN A 270 -16.92 -5.52 1.16
C GLN A 270 -16.24 -4.17 1.45
N LYS A 271 -16.82 -3.06 1.00
CA LYS A 271 -16.26 -1.72 1.19
C LYS A 271 -16.20 -1.31 2.66
N ILE A 272 -17.09 -1.84 3.49
CA ILE A 272 -17.07 -1.65 4.95
C ILE A 272 -15.79 -2.25 5.52
N LEU A 273 -15.46 -3.49 5.17
CA LEU A 273 -14.23 -4.17 5.61
C LEU A 273 -12.97 -3.48 5.08
N GLU A 274 -12.99 -2.96 3.85
CA GLU A 274 -11.87 -2.17 3.33
C GLU A 274 -11.62 -0.92 4.18
N ASP A 275 -12.68 -0.20 4.56
CA ASP A 275 -12.58 1.02 5.37
C ASP A 275 -12.10 0.68 6.80
N VAL A 276 -12.49 -0.46 7.36
CA VAL A 276 -11.96 -0.99 8.63
C VAL A 276 -10.46 -1.26 8.52
N ALA A 277 -10.02 -2.04 7.54
CA ALA A 277 -8.61 -2.39 7.35
C ALA A 277 -7.73 -1.14 7.14
N LYS A 278 -8.21 -0.16 6.35
CA LYS A 278 -7.53 1.13 6.16
C LYS A 278 -7.40 1.90 7.47
N THR A 279 -8.47 1.98 8.26
CA THR A 279 -8.48 2.73 9.53
C THR A 279 -7.54 2.09 10.56
N MET A 280 -7.58 0.76 10.69
CA MET A 280 -6.66 0.02 11.57
C MET A 280 -5.21 0.24 11.17
N GLY A 281 -4.88 0.18 9.87
CA GLY A 281 -3.54 0.46 9.37
C GLY A 281 -3.04 1.87 9.73
N VAL A 282 -3.90 2.90 9.61
CA VAL A 282 -3.55 4.26 10.01
C VAL A 282 -3.31 4.36 11.51
N ILE A 283 -4.15 3.73 12.33
CA ILE A 283 -3.96 3.68 13.78
C ILE A 283 -2.62 3.01 14.14
N SER A 284 -2.30 1.86 13.55
CA SER A 284 -1.02 1.17 13.76
C SER A 284 0.18 2.05 13.42
N LEU A 285 0.12 2.78 12.29
CA LEU A 285 1.15 3.73 11.89
C LEU A 285 1.30 4.89 12.88
N ASP A 286 0.18 5.46 13.34
CA ASP A 286 0.20 6.54 14.33
C ASP A 286 0.77 6.06 15.67
N ILE A 287 0.47 4.82 16.09
CA ILE A 287 1.06 4.22 17.29
C ILE A 287 2.58 4.22 17.14
N ILE A 288 3.14 3.68 16.05
CA ILE A 288 4.59 3.68 15.83
C ILE A 288 5.15 5.10 15.72
N LYS A 289 4.41 6.02 15.11
CA LYS A 289 4.84 7.41 14.93
C LYS A 289 4.99 8.16 16.27
N TYR A 290 4.09 7.95 17.21
CA TYR A 290 4.03 8.74 18.45
C TYR A 290 4.50 8.01 19.71
N ARG A 291 4.48 6.67 19.73
CA ARG A 291 4.95 5.86 20.87
C ARG A 291 6.35 5.34 20.62
N LYS A 292 7.23 5.52 21.60
CA LYS A 292 8.52 4.82 21.65
C LYS A 292 8.28 3.44 22.25
N GLY A 293 8.72 2.38 21.56
CA GLY A 293 8.64 1.02 22.07
C GLY A 293 9.58 0.79 23.26
N ILE A 294 9.30 -0.23 24.07
CA ILE A 294 10.22 -0.73 25.10
C ILE A 294 11.20 -1.67 24.40
N ALA A 295 12.50 -1.43 24.57
CA ALA A 295 13.53 -2.14 23.80
C ALA A 295 13.27 -2.14 22.27
N GLU A 296 12.72 -1.03 21.75
CA GLU A 296 12.36 -0.85 20.33
C GLU A 296 11.13 -1.65 19.86
N VAL A 297 10.54 -2.50 20.71
CA VAL A 297 9.31 -3.23 20.42
C VAL A 297 8.09 -2.48 20.99
N ASN A 298 7.09 -2.24 20.15
CA ASN A 298 5.83 -1.63 20.55
C ASN A 298 4.73 -2.70 20.53
N ASN A 299 4.49 -3.31 21.69
CA ASN A 299 3.50 -4.38 21.84
C ASN A 299 2.09 -3.94 21.42
N PHE A 300 1.76 -2.65 21.51
CA PHE A 300 0.46 -2.13 21.05
C PHE A 300 0.37 -2.20 19.53
N ALA A 301 1.38 -1.75 18.80
CA ALA A 301 1.39 -1.87 17.35
C ALA A 301 1.37 -3.34 16.90
N LEU A 302 2.08 -4.23 17.60
CA LEU A 302 2.01 -5.67 17.33
C LEU A 302 0.60 -6.24 17.56
N ASN A 303 -0.10 -5.81 18.61
CA ASN A 303 -1.50 -6.21 18.83
C ASN A 303 -2.38 -5.79 17.64
N TRP A 304 -2.28 -4.53 17.21
CA TRP A 304 -3.04 -4.05 16.05
C TRP A 304 -2.68 -4.76 14.73
N LEU A 305 -1.41 -5.14 14.52
CA LEU A 305 -1.00 -5.97 13.40
C LEU A 305 -1.56 -7.39 13.49
N ALA A 306 -1.60 -7.98 14.68
CA ALA A 306 -2.23 -9.28 14.90
C ALA A 306 -3.73 -9.24 14.57
N THR A 307 -4.43 -8.14 14.89
CA THR A 307 -5.83 -7.94 14.49
C THR A 307 -5.98 -7.76 12.97
N LEU A 308 -5.06 -7.04 12.31
CA LEU A 308 -5.05 -6.93 10.84
C LEU A 308 -4.82 -8.30 10.16
N LYS A 309 -3.96 -9.14 10.75
CA LYS A 309 -3.74 -10.52 10.34
C LYS A 309 -5.00 -11.38 10.54
N ASP A 310 -5.68 -11.28 11.68
CA ASP A 310 -6.97 -11.96 11.90
C ASP A 310 -8.01 -11.52 10.85
N LEU A 311 -8.10 -10.21 10.60
CA LEU A 311 -8.97 -9.67 9.55
C LEU A 311 -8.60 -10.23 8.16
N PHE A 312 -7.31 -10.37 7.85
CA PHE A 312 -6.86 -11.01 6.62
C PHE A 312 -7.39 -12.45 6.53
N ILE A 313 -7.15 -13.28 7.55
CA ILE A 313 -7.51 -14.70 7.57
C ILE A 313 -9.04 -14.85 7.43
N ARG A 314 -9.81 -14.08 8.21
CA ARG A 314 -11.29 -14.13 8.18
C ARG A 314 -11.89 -13.56 6.90
N SER A 315 -11.21 -12.63 6.24
CA SER A 315 -11.62 -12.10 4.94
C SER A 315 -11.31 -13.08 3.82
N TYR A 316 -10.16 -13.76 3.91
CA TYR A 316 -9.73 -14.78 2.96
C TYR A 316 -10.70 -15.96 2.95
N THR A 317 -11.14 -16.45 4.11
CA THR A 317 -12.15 -17.53 4.21
C THR A 317 -13.53 -17.16 3.67
N LYS A 318 -13.77 -15.87 3.36
CA LYS A 318 -15.01 -15.35 2.77
C LYS A 318 -14.81 -14.79 1.35
N ASP A 319 -13.70 -15.12 0.69
CA ASP A 319 -13.35 -14.67 -0.66
C ASP A 319 -13.31 -13.14 -0.82
N ARG A 320 -12.95 -12.40 0.24
CA ARG A 320 -12.85 -10.92 0.22
C ARG A 320 -11.43 -10.45 -0.12
N THR A 321 -10.95 -10.82 -1.31
CA THR A 321 -9.54 -10.65 -1.74
C THR A 321 -9.02 -9.21 -1.70
N ILE A 322 -9.84 -8.19 -2.03
CA ILE A 322 -9.43 -6.78 -1.93
C ILE A 322 -9.09 -6.37 -0.50
N VAL A 323 -9.81 -6.90 0.50
CA VAL A 323 -9.54 -6.63 1.92
C VAL A 323 -8.21 -7.25 2.30
N CYS A 324 -7.95 -8.48 1.85
CA CYS A 324 -6.68 -9.18 2.04
C CYS A 324 -5.49 -8.39 1.45
N HIS A 325 -5.64 -7.80 0.26
CA HIS A 325 -4.62 -6.91 -0.32
C HIS A 325 -4.35 -5.69 0.56
N ILE A 326 -5.40 -5.02 1.05
CA ILE A 326 -5.25 -3.85 1.93
C ILE A 326 -4.56 -4.24 3.24
N CYS A 327 -4.92 -5.38 3.85
CA CYS A 327 -4.25 -5.84 5.08
C CYS A 327 -2.76 -6.04 4.86
N LEU A 328 -2.34 -6.72 3.79
CA LEU A 328 -0.93 -6.92 3.45
C LEU A 328 -0.19 -5.57 3.27
N GLU A 329 -0.79 -4.63 2.55
CA GLU A 329 -0.22 -3.29 2.36
C GLU A 329 -0.06 -2.56 3.69
N ARG A 330 -1.08 -2.57 4.56
CA ARG A 330 -1.02 -1.88 5.85
C ARG A 330 -0.05 -2.50 6.83
N ILE A 331 0.06 -3.82 6.86
CA ILE A 331 1.08 -4.50 7.67
C ILE A 331 2.47 -4.09 7.18
N ASN A 332 2.69 -4.06 5.86
CA ASN A 332 3.96 -3.68 5.29
C ASN A 332 4.30 -2.19 5.53
N ASP A 333 3.33 -1.28 5.42
CA ASP A 333 3.53 0.15 5.72
C ASP A 333 4.09 0.33 7.15
N VAL A 334 3.57 -0.44 8.12
CA VAL A 334 4.03 -0.42 9.51
C VAL A 334 5.45 -0.97 9.64
N ILE A 335 5.76 -2.09 8.98
CA ILE A 335 7.12 -2.68 8.98
C ILE A 335 8.13 -1.69 8.38
N LEU A 336 7.80 -1.04 7.27
CA LEU A 336 8.67 -0.04 6.64
C LEU A 336 8.89 1.16 7.57
N LEU A 337 7.85 1.64 8.26
CA LEU A 337 7.99 2.74 9.23
C LEU A 337 8.87 2.36 10.42
N ILE A 338 8.80 1.12 10.91
CA ILE A 338 9.68 0.59 11.97
C ILE A 338 11.15 0.64 11.54
N LEU A 339 11.44 0.21 10.32
CA LEU A 339 12.78 0.31 9.73
C LEU A 339 13.21 1.77 9.60
N ASP A 340 12.36 2.67 9.10
CA ASP A 340 12.67 4.10 9.01
C ASP A 340 12.99 4.75 10.36
N LYS A 341 12.40 4.23 11.43
CA LYS A 341 12.57 4.75 12.79
C LYS A 341 13.81 4.28 13.54
N GLY A 342 14.57 3.32 13.00
CA GLY A 342 15.76 2.83 13.70
C GLY A 342 15.56 1.53 14.49
N TYR A 343 14.39 0.91 14.46
CA TYR A 343 14.00 -0.16 15.40
C TYR A 343 14.34 -1.57 14.87
N TYR A 344 15.56 -1.77 14.39
CA TYR A 344 15.95 -2.97 13.63
C TYR A 344 15.96 -4.25 14.45
N ARG A 345 16.27 -4.16 15.76
CA ARG A 345 16.27 -5.32 16.66
C ARG A 345 14.88 -5.93 16.83
N SER A 346 13.85 -5.14 16.55
CA SER A 346 12.45 -5.54 16.66
C SER A 346 11.84 -5.97 15.32
N TYR A 347 12.58 -5.88 14.21
CA TYR A 347 12.08 -6.16 12.86
C TYR A 347 11.38 -7.52 12.76
N ASP A 348 11.97 -8.57 13.32
CA ASP A 348 11.43 -9.94 13.25
C ASP A 348 10.03 -10.04 13.87
N ALA A 349 9.77 -9.30 14.96
CA ALA A 349 8.46 -9.29 15.61
C ALA A 349 7.36 -8.70 14.72
N TYR A 350 7.67 -7.64 13.96
CA TYR A 350 6.71 -7.01 13.04
C TYR A 350 6.55 -7.80 11.74
N LYS A 351 7.64 -8.39 11.24
CA LYS A 351 7.65 -9.23 10.03
C LYS A 351 6.81 -10.50 10.20
N MET A 352 6.74 -11.07 11.41
CA MET A 352 6.04 -12.31 11.72
C MET A 352 4.61 -12.39 11.14
N SER A 353 3.87 -11.28 11.12
CA SER A 353 2.51 -11.26 10.55
C SER A 353 2.48 -11.55 9.04
N ILE A 354 3.44 -11.04 8.26
CA ILE A 354 3.53 -11.34 6.82
C ILE A 354 4.05 -12.76 6.61
N ASP A 355 4.99 -13.22 7.44
CA ASP A 355 5.51 -14.58 7.39
C ASP A 355 4.41 -15.62 7.55
N GLU A 356 3.56 -15.48 8.57
CA GLU A 356 2.44 -16.40 8.80
C GLU A 356 1.40 -16.34 7.67
N ILE A 357 1.06 -15.15 7.17
CA ILE A 357 0.14 -15.02 6.03
C ILE A 357 0.71 -15.72 4.80
N SER A 358 2.00 -15.52 4.51
CA SER A 358 2.65 -16.09 3.34
C SER A 358 2.75 -17.61 3.42
N GLU A 359 3.00 -18.16 4.61
CA GLU A 359 2.98 -19.61 4.86
C GLU A 359 1.60 -20.24 4.68
N ILE A 360 0.53 -19.53 5.04
CA ILE A 360 -0.84 -19.99 4.77
C ILE A 360 -1.08 -20.01 3.26
N LEU A 361 -0.73 -18.93 2.56
CA LEU A 361 -0.96 -18.78 1.14
C LEU A 361 -0.14 -19.75 0.29
N SER A 362 1.09 -20.10 0.71
CA SER A 362 1.93 -21.06 -0.01
C SER A 362 1.42 -22.49 0.05
N LYS A 363 0.51 -22.82 0.98
CA LYS A 363 0.02 -24.18 1.23
C LYS A 363 -1.39 -24.44 0.66
N VAL A 364 -1.95 -23.50 -0.09
CA VAL A 364 -3.32 -23.61 -0.61
C VAL A 364 -3.30 -23.46 -2.12
N ASP A 365 -3.63 -24.52 -2.87
CA ASP A 365 -3.67 -24.46 -4.33
C ASP A 365 -4.95 -23.77 -4.86
N GLN A 366 -5.00 -22.45 -4.75
CA GLN A 366 -6.03 -21.63 -5.37
C GLN A 366 -5.41 -20.43 -6.07
N HIS A 367 -6.04 -19.99 -7.17
CA HIS A 367 -5.59 -18.87 -7.97
C HIS A 367 -5.47 -17.56 -7.17
N TRP A 368 -6.46 -17.29 -6.31
CA TRP A 368 -6.43 -16.11 -5.43
C TRP A 368 -5.33 -16.17 -4.37
N SER A 369 -4.96 -17.38 -3.90
CA SER A 369 -3.82 -17.55 -3.00
C SER A 369 -2.51 -17.21 -3.69
N ALA A 370 -2.33 -17.63 -4.94
CA ALA A 370 -1.16 -17.27 -5.75
C ALA A 370 -1.05 -15.75 -5.97
N ILE A 371 -2.17 -15.07 -6.24
CA ILE A 371 -2.22 -13.59 -6.39
C ILE A 371 -1.88 -12.89 -5.07
N LEU A 372 -2.46 -13.33 -3.95
CA LEU A 372 -2.17 -12.76 -2.63
C LEU A 372 -0.73 -13.05 -2.19
N LEU A 373 -0.19 -14.22 -2.54
CA LEU A 373 1.20 -14.58 -2.28
C LEU A 373 2.13 -13.71 -3.11
N GLN A 374 1.85 -13.52 -4.40
CA GLN A 374 2.58 -12.56 -5.24
C GLN A 374 2.62 -11.17 -4.57
N LYS A 375 1.50 -10.70 -4.02
CA LYS A 375 1.46 -9.43 -3.28
C LYS A 375 2.34 -9.45 -2.03
N ALA A 376 2.32 -10.53 -1.24
CA ALA A 376 3.18 -10.68 -0.06
C ALA A 376 4.67 -10.70 -0.45
N LEU A 377 5.05 -11.40 -1.53
CA LEU A 377 6.40 -11.40 -2.09
C LEU A 377 6.85 -10.00 -2.51
N LEU A 378 5.96 -9.18 -3.09
CA LEU A 378 6.26 -7.77 -3.37
C LEU A 378 6.50 -6.94 -2.09
N MET A 379 5.79 -7.24 -1.00
CA MET A 379 6.03 -6.57 0.29
C MET A 379 7.40 -6.94 0.86
N TYR A 380 7.82 -8.21 0.76
CA TYR A 380 9.18 -8.62 1.09
C TYR A 380 10.20 -7.82 0.27
N GLN A 381 10.03 -7.73 -1.05
CA GLN A 381 10.93 -6.94 -1.89
C GLN A 381 11.03 -5.49 -1.41
N HIS A 382 9.92 -4.83 -1.07
CA HIS A 382 9.95 -3.47 -0.51
C HIS A 382 10.78 -3.38 0.79
N GLN A 383 10.71 -4.38 1.66
CA GLN A 383 11.52 -4.43 2.88
C GLN A 383 13.01 -4.59 2.57
N PHE A 384 13.38 -5.46 1.63
CA PHE A 384 14.78 -5.62 1.23
C PHE A 384 15.33 -4.36 0.55
N LEU A 385 14.54 -3.71 -0.31
CA LEU A 385 14.92 -2.41 -0.89
C LEU A 385 15.14 -1.37 0.21
N LYS A 386 14.36 -1.41 1.28
CA LYS A 386 14.56 -0.56 2.47
C LYS A 386 15.87 -0.89 3.19
N PHE A 387 16.25 -2.16 3.30
CA PHE A 387 17.56 -2.54 3.86
C PHE A 387 18.71 -1.93 3.06
N LEU A 388 18.65 -2.04 1.73
CA LEU A 388 19.64 -1.43 0.84
C LEU A 388 19.67 0.10 0.95
N GLU A 389 18.53 0.77 1.06
CA GLU A 389 18.44 2.23 1.26
C GLU A 389 19.08 2.67 2.58
N LEU A 390 18.83 1.91 3.65
CA LEU A 390 19.37 2.20 4.98
C LEU A 390 20.88 1.94 5.05
N SER A 391 21.38 0.91 4.35
CA SER A 391 22.83 0.69 4.19
C SER A 391 23.48 1.74 3.32
N LYS A 392 22.86 2.14 2.20
CA LYS A 392 23.35 3.24 1.33
C LYS A 392 23.55 4.55 2.10
N THR A 393 22.67 4.85 3.05
CA THR A 393 22.73 6.08 3.87
C THR A 393 23.58 5.94 5.13
N ASN A 394 24.32 4.83 5.29
CA ASN A 394 25.11 4.50 6.48
C ASN A 394 24.34 4.61 7.80
N LYS A 395 23.01 4.49 7.75
CA LYS A 395 22.20 4.45 8.96
C LYS A 395 22.40 3.11 9.69
N ILE A 396 22.72 2.03 8.95
CA ILE A 396 22.84 0.67 9.48
C ILE A 396 23.64 -0.24 8.54
N ALA A 397 24.34 -1.21 9.13
CA ALA A 397 24.74 -2.44 8.48
C ALA A 397 23.90 -3.61 9.02
N PHE A 398 23.10 -4.26 8.16
CA PHE A 398 22.45 -5.52 8.53
C PHE A 398 23.46 -6.66 8.50
N SER A 399 23.43 -7.55 9.49
CA SER A 399 24.34 -8.69 9.53
C SER A 399 24.00 -9.69 8.42
N GLY A 400 25.02 -10.33 7.85
CA GLY A 400 24.84 -11.38 6.84
C GLY A 400 23.93 -12.51 7.34
N THR A 401 24.01 -12.88 8.61
CA THR A 401 23.14 -13.90 9.22
C THR A 401 21.66 -13.50 9.20
N LEU A 402 21.34 -12.23 9.49
CA LEU A 402 19.95 -11.75 9.46
C LEU A 402 19.40 -11.72 8.04
N LEU A 403 20.20 -11.24 7.08
CA LEU A 403 19.83 -11.22 5.66
C LEU A 403 19.62 -12.63 5.11
N ARG A 404 20.50 -13.56 5.48
CA ARG A 404 20.37 -14.96 5.12
C ARG A 404 19.09 -15.56 5.70
N HIS A 405 18.82 -15.40 6.99
CA HIS A 405 17.58 -15.90 7.59
C HIS A 405 16.32 -15.30 6.93
N TYR A 406 16.38 -14.02 6.55
CA TYR A 406 15.32 -13.37 5.81
C TYR A 406 15.08 -14.03 4.45
N PHE A 407 16.13 -14.29 3.68
CA PHE A 407 16.04 -14.90 2.35
C PHE A 407 15.72 -16.40 2.39
N ASP A 408 16.29 -17.17 3.32
CA ASP A 408 15.99 -18.59 3.54
C ASP A 408 14.48 -18.77 3.77
N LYS A 409 13.87 -17.89 4.58
CA LYS A 409 12.43 -17.90 4.83
C LYS A 409 11.62 -17.62 3.55
N LEU A 410 12.05 -16.64 2.76
CA LEU A 410 11.40 -16.26 1.51
C LEU A 410 11.49 -17.39 0.47
N ALA A 411 12.67 -17.99 0.33
CA ALA A 411 12.91 -19.14 -0.55
C ALA A 411 12.06 -20.34 -0.13
N LYS A 412 11.99 -20.63 1.18
CA LYS A 412 11.11 -21.68 1.72
C LYS A 412 9.65 -21.47 1.34
N ILE A 413 9.13 -20.24 1.49
CA ILE A 413 7.74 -19.91 1.12
C ILE A 413 7.49 -20.15 -0.38
N ILE A 414 8.40 -19.69 -1.24
CA ILE A 414 8.28 -19.87 -2.70
C ILE A 414 8.38 -21.34 -3.08
N ASN A 415 9.31 -22.08 -2.49
CA ASN A 415 9.52 -23.49 -2.75
C ASN A 415 8.35 -24.34 -2.26
N GLU A 416 7.75 -24.01 -1.11
CA GLU A 416 6.50 -24.63 -0.67
C GLU A 416 5.37 -24.36 -1.67
N ALA A 417 5.21 -23.10 -2.08
CA ALA A 417 4.20 -22.68 -3.04
C ALA A 417 4.35 -23.42 -4.39
N LYS A 418 5.57 -23.55 -4.89
CA LYS A 418 5.90 -24.31 -6.11
C LYS A 418 5.47 -25.78 -6.03
N ASN A 419 5.52 -26.37 -4.83
CA ASN A 419 5.17 -27.77 -4.61
C ASN A 419 3.67 -27.96 -4.47
N THR A 420 2.99 -27.01 -3.84
CA THR A 420 1.56 -27.07 -3.59
C THR A 420 0.75 -26.63 -4.80
N HIS A 421 1.13 -25.54 -5.48
CA HIS A 421 0.42 -25.02 -6.64
C HIS A 421 0.68 -25.87 -7.89
N GLN A 422 -0.29 -26.71 -8.24
CA GLN A 422 -0.11 -27.68 -9.34
C GLN A 422 -0.23 -27.02 -10.71
N SER A 423 -1.02 -25.95 -10.81
CA SER A 423 -1.26 -25.20 -12.04
C SER A 423 -0.03 -24.37 -12.44
N SER A 424 0.42 -24.53 -13.70
CA SER A 424 1.50 -23.71 -14.28
C SER A 424 1.18 -22.21 -14.24
N ILE A 425 -0.10 -21.83 -14.33
CA ILE A 425 -0.55 -20.43 -14.24
C ILE A 425 -0.29 -19.87 -12.83
N ASN A 426 -0.57 -20.64 -11.78
CA ASN A 426 -0.36 -20.20 -10.40
C ASN A 426 1.14 -20.01 -10.11
N ASN A 427 1.98 -20.92 -10.59
CA ASN A 427 3.43 -20.79 -10.48
C ASN A 427 3.95 -19.58 -11.27
N ALA A 428 3.46 -19.35 -12.50
CA ALA A 428 3.83 -18.17 -13.29
C ALA A 428 3.47 -16.85 -12.58
N ILE A 429 2.32 -16.78 -11.88
CA ILE A 429 1.94 -15.61 -11.07
C ILE A 429 2.93 -15.38 -9.92
N ILE A 430 3.33 -16.44 -9.22
CA ILE A 430 4.28 -16.36 -8.10
C ILE A 430 5.65 -15.91 -8.62
N PHE A 431 6.15 -16.51 -9.69
CA PHE A 431 7.45 -16.20 -10.29
C PHE A 431 7.50 -14.81 -10.91
N ALA A 432 6.39 -14.34 -11.49
CA ALA A 432 6.28 -12.97 -11.99
C ALA A 432 6.47 -11.91 -10.89
N SER A 433 6.34 -12.25 -9.60
CA SER A 433 6.70 -11.32 -8.53
C SER A 433 8.20 -10.98 -8.54
N LEU A 434 9.06 -11.95 -8.89
CA LEU A 434 10.52 -11.84 -8.84
C LEU A 434 11.14 -11.56 -10.21
N TYR A 435 10.61 -12.18 -11.26
CA TYR A 435 11.21 -12.22 -12.59
C TYR A 435 10.31 -11.65 -13.69
N GLY A 436 9.19 -11.01 -13.30
CA GLY A 436 8.28 -10.35 -14.25
C GLY A 436 8.85 -9.05 -14.83
N LEU A 437 7.98 -8.27 -15.49
CA LEU A 437 8.36 -7.01 -16.17
C LEU A 437 9.07 -5.99 -15.26
N ASP A 438 8.72 -5.95 -13.96
CA ASP A 438 9.40 -5.15 -12.94
C ASP A 438 10.12 -6.09 -11.96
N SER A 439 11.14 -6.75 -12.48
CA SER A 439 11.89 -7.80 -11.77
C SER A 439 12.53 -7.28 -10.48
N PHE A 440 12.85 -8.18 -9.56
CA PHE A 440 13.46 -7.80 -8.30
C PHE A 440 14.85 -7.17 -8.52
N ALA A 441 15.62 -7.69 -9.48
CA ALA A 441 16.89 -7.09 -9.89
C ALA A 441 16.68 -5.65 -10.42
N GLN A 442 15.64 -5.42 -11.22
CA GLN A 442 15.32 -4.07 -11.72
C GLN A 442 14.91 -3.11 -10.61
N LYS A 443 14.12 -3.57 -9.62
CA LYS A 443 13.78 -2.76 -8.46
C LYS A 443 15.01 -2.37 -7.64
N ILE A 444 15.98 -3.28 -7.49
CA ILE A 444 17.27 -2.98 -6.85
C ILE A 444 18.03 -1.93 -7.67
N ALA A 445 18.11 -2.08 -8.99
CA ALA A 445 18.77 -1.12 -9.87
C ALA A 445 18.19 0.32 -9.74
N LYS A 446 16.86 0.43 -9.58
CA LYS A 446 16.16 1.72 -9.40
C LYS A 446 16.51 2.46 -8.10
N LEU A 447 17.13 1.81 -7.11
CA LEU A 447 17.60 2.48 -5.88
C LEU A 447 18.79 3.42 -6.12
N GLY A 448 19.45 3.31 -7.29
CA GLY A 448 20.61 4.12 -7.64
C GLY A 448 21.76 3.90 -6.66
N LEU A 449 22.24 2.65 -6.55
CA LEU A 449 23.36 2.27 -5.68
C LEU A 449 24.72 2.67 -6.29
N THR A 450 24.76 3.80 -6.99
CA THR A 450 25.94 4.35 -7.68
C THR A 450 26.56 5.48 -6.87
N ASN A 451 27.87 5.70 -7.02
CA ASN A 451 28.63 6.77 -6.35
C ASN A 451 28.57 6.66 -4.81
N LEU A 452 28.81 5.46 -4.28
CA LEU A 452 28.89 5.24 -2.84
C LEU A 452 30.24 5.79 -2.36
N GLU A 453 30.26 6.69 -1.39
CA GLU A 453 31.50 7.38 -0.99
C GLU A 453 32.40 6.50 -0.12
N GLU A 454 31.82 5.65 0.73
CA GLU A 454 32.55 4.89 1.74
C GLU A 454 32.72 3.40 1.38
N ASP A 455 33.93 2.86 1.57
CA ASP A 455 34.25 1.44 1.32
C ASP A 455 33.48 0.46 2.22
N GLU A 456 33.11 0.89 3.43
CA GLU A 456 32.28 0.08 4.32
C GLU A 456 30.86 -0.08 3.75
N THR A 457 30.27 1.00 3.23
CA THR A 457 28.97 0.97 2.55
C THR A 457 28.99 0.05 1.34
N ARG A 458 30.04 0.14 0.51
CA ARG A 458 30.23 -0.75 -0.66
C ARG A 458 30.28 -2.22 -0.24
N ARG A 459 31.04 -2.55 0.81
CA ARG A 459 31.14 -3.91 1.35
C ARG A 459 29.82 -4.42 1.93
N ASN A 460 29.09 -3.57 2.65
CA ASN A 460 27.77 -3.92 3.18
C ASN A 460 26.79 -4.20 2.05
N ILE A 461 26.73 -3.35 1.03
CA ILE A 461 25.89 -3.56 -0.16
C ILE A 461 26.30 -4.83 -0.90
N ALA A 462 27.59 -5.11 -1.06
CA ALA A 462 28.08 -6.34 -1.65
C ALA A 462 27.56 -7.58 -0.91
N ALA A 463 27.55 -7.57 0.43
CA ALA A 463 26.99 -8.65 1.23
C ALA A 463 25.48 -8.83 1.00
N HIS A 464 24.71 -7.74 0.88
CA HIS A 464 23.28 -7.84 0.57
C HIS A 464 23.02 -8.42 -0.82
N ILE A 465 23.79 -8.00 -1.82
CA ILE A 465 23.69 -8.53 -3.18
C ILE A 465 24.11 -10.01 -3.23
N LYS A 466 25.10 -10.41 -2.43
CA LYS A 466 25.50 -11.82 -2.30
C LYS A 466 24.34 -12.69 -1.79
N GLU A 467 23.68 -12.29 -0.71
CA GLU A 467 22.55 -13.04 -0.17
C GLU A 467 21.36 -13.07 -1.16
N PHE A 468 21.15 -12.00 -1.94
CA PHE A 468 20.20 -12.01 -3.05
C PHE A 468 20.56 -13.04 -4.14
N ILE A 469 21.84 -13.20 -4.51
CA ILE A 469 22.28 -14.22 -5.47
C ILE A 469 22.05 -15.63 -4.93
N GLU A 470 22.40 -15.89 -3.66
CA GLU A 470 22.20 -17.20 -3.03
C GLU A 470 20.71 -17.55 -2.86
N PHE A 471 19.86 -16.55 -2.58
CA PHE A 471 18.40 -16.69 -2.57
C PHE A 471 17.84 -17.21 -3.91
N ASN A 472 18.25 -16.61 -5.04
CA ASN A 472 17.79 -17.04 -6.36
C ASN A 472 18.23 -18.49 -6.65
N LYS A 473 19.46 -18.83 -6.26
CA LYS A 473 19.97 -20.21 -6.37
C LYS A 473 19.14 -21.19 -5.54
N GLU A 474 18.77 -20.86 -4.31
CA GLU A 474 17.93 -21.75 -3.47
C GLU A 474 16.56 -22.02 -4.12
N ILE A 475 15.95 -21.02 -4.76
CA ILE A 475 14.71 -21.20 -5.51
C ILE A 475 14.91 -22.17 -6.69
N ILE A 476 16.02 -22.03 -7.42
CA ILE A 476 16.30 -22.85 -8.59
C ILE A 476 16.60 -24.31 -8.18
N ASP A 477 17.33 -24.51 -7.08
CA ASP A 477 17.83 -25.82 -6.64
C ASP A 477 16.72 -26.78 -6.21
N VAL A 478 15.68 -26.28 -5.55
CA VAL A 478 14.58 -27.09 -5.03
C VAL A 478 13.59 -27.38 -6.16
N ASN A 479 13.20 -28.63 -6.39
CA ASN A 479 12.21 -29.05 -7.40
C ASN A 479 12.33 -28.31 -8.76
N PRO A 480 13.50 -28.40 -9.41
CA PRO A 480 13.84 -27.62 -10.59
C PRO A 480 12.89 -27.83 -11.78
N GLU A 481 12.26 -28.99 -11.88
CA GLU A 481 11.27 -29.35 -12.90
C GLU A 481 9.97 -28.54 -12.84
N ARG A 482 9.72 -27.83 -11.74
CA ARG A 482 8.56 -26.96 -11.53
C ARG A 482 8.87 -25.47 -11.69
N ASN A 483 10.13 -25.11 -12.03
CA ASN A 483 10.49 -23.71 -12.22
C ASN A 483 9.86 -23.15 -13.49
N ASP A 484 9.45 -21.88 -13.42
CA ASP A 484 9.16 -21.10 -14.61
C ASP A 484 10.47 -20.74 -15.32
N ASN A 485 10.40 -20.56 -16.64
CA ASN A 485 11.58 -20.26 -17.46
C ASN A 485 12.23 -18.92 -17.10
N SER A 486 11.42 -17.94 -16.68
CA SER A 486 11.87 -16.61 -16.27
C SER A 486 12.83 -16.64 -15.07
N VAL A 487 12.85 -17.73 -14.29
CA VAL A 487 13.76 -17.86 -13.14
C VAL A 487 15.23 -17.79 -13.58
N TYR A 488 15.55 -18.28 -14.79
CA TYR A 488 16.91 -18.28 -15.30
C TYR A 488 17.39 -16.90 -15.76
N ASP A 489 16.48 -15.95 -16.03
CA ASP A 489 16.82 -14.56 -16.33
C ASP A 489 17.47 -13.87 -15.12
N SER A 490 17.30 -14.40 -13.91
CA SER A 490 17.96 -13.91 -12.70
C SER A 490 19.49 -13.87 -12.82
N PHE A 491 20.11 -14.79 -13.59
CA PHE A 491 21.56 -14.78 -13.80
C PHE A 491 22.00 -13.59 -14.65
N THR A 492 21.34 -13.36 -15.79
CA THR A 492 21.69 -12.28 -16.72
C THR A 492 21.41 -10.91 -16.09
N GLU A 493 20.25 -10.76 -15.44
CA GLU A 493 19.88 -9.53 -14.76
C GLU A 493 20.77 -9.23 -13.55
N SER A 494 21.14 -10.23 -12.74
CA SER A 494 22.06 -10.04 -11.61
C SER A 494 23.46 -9.64 -12.09
N LEU A 495 23.97 -10.24 -13.17
CA LEU A 495 25.25 -9.84 -13.76
C LEU A 495 25.22 -8.38 -14.22
N PHE A 496 24.15 -7.99 -14.91
CA PHE A 496 23.99 -6.62 -15.37
C PHE A 496 23.85 -5.63 -14.19
N LEU A 497 23.08 -6.00 -13.17
CA LEU A 497 22.93 -5.25 -11.92
C LEU A 497 24.29 -4.96 -11.26
N ILE A 498 25.06 -6.01 -10.97
CA ILE A 498 26.39 -5.94 -10.32
C ILE A 498 27.35 -5.06 -11.14
N THR A 499 27.23 -5.09 -12.46
CA THR A 499 28.19 -4.44 -13.36
C THR A 499 27.84 -2.98 -13.65
N LYS A 500 26.56 -2.63 -13.74
CA LYS A 500 26.11 -1.32 -14.24
C LYS A 500 25.40 -0.45 -13.21
N TYR A 501 24.83 -1.05 -12.15
CA TYR A 501 23.91 -0.35 -11.25
C TYR A 501 24.35 -0.34 -9.78
N VAL A 502 25.39 -1.10 -9.43
CA VAL A 502 25.92 -1.14 -8.06
C VAL A 502 27.39 -0.71 -8.08
N ASP A 503 27.71 0.33 -7.32
CA ASP A 503 29.07 0.76 -7.08
C ASP A 503 29.74 -0.18 -6.07
N LEU A 504 30.72 -0.93 -6.54
CA LEU A 504 31.41 -1.97 -5.77
C LEU A 504 32.91 -1.84 -6.00
N THR A 505 33.67 -2.17 -4.96
CA THR A 505 35.12 -2.37 -5.09
C THR A 505 35.38 -3.49 -6.11
N GLU A 506 36.54 -3.44 -6.75
CA GLU A 506 36.91 -4.43 -7.76
C GLU A 506 36.91 -5.86 -7.21
N ASN A 507 37.40 -6.04 -5.98
CA ASN A 507 37.44 -7.32 -5.29
C ASN A 507 36.03 -7.85 -4.98
N ASP A 508 35.15 -7.01 -4.43
CA ASP A 508 33.78 -7.40 -4.10
C ASP A 508 32.99 -7.75 -5.37
N ARG A 509 33.16 -6.95 -6.42
CA ARG A 509 32.54 -7.19 -7.73
C ARG A 509 32.98 -8.52 -8.32
N LYS A 510 34.30 -8.79 -8.31
CA LYS A 510 34.87 -10.04 -8.80
C LYS A 510 34.29 -11.24 -8.04
N LEU A 511 34.27 -11.18 -6.71
CA LEU A 511 33.72 -12.25 -5.86
C LEU A 511 32.24 -12.53 -6.14
N LEU A 512 31.42 -11.50 -6.34
CA LEU A 512 30.00 -11.67 -6.67
C LEU A 512 29.81 -12.32 -8.05
N ILE A 513 30.60 -11.94 -9.05
CA ILE A 513 30.55 -12.52 -10.39
C ILE A 513 31.02 -13.97 -10.38
N GLU A 514 32.10 -14.27 -9.66
CA GLU A 514 32.55 -15.65 -9.44
C GLU A 514 31.45 -16.47 -8.77
N THR A 515 30.81 -15.95 -7.73
CA THR A 515 29.70 -16.62 -7.03
C THR A 515 28.54 -16.91 -7.99
N LEU A 516 28.10 -15.90 -8.75
CA LEU A 516 27.00 -16.01 -9.72
C LEU A 516 27.33 -17.01 -10.83
N SER A 517 28.54 -16.93 -11.40
CA SER A 517 29.01 -17.81 -12.47
C SER A 517 29.14 -19.26 -11.98
N ASN A 518 29.70 -19.46 -10.78
CA ASN A 518 29.83 -20.78 -10.16
C ASN A 518 28.45 -21.42 -9.93
N ASN A 519 27.45 -20.63 -9.52
CA ASN A 519 26.08 -21.11 -9.39
C ASN A 519 25.51 -21.51 -10.77
N LEU A 520 25.62 -20.67 -11.80
CA LEU A 520 25.17 -21.00 -13.17
C LEU A 520 25.85 -22.27 -13.73
N ILE A 521 27.18 -22.38 -13.59
CA ILE A 521 27.95 -23.51 -14.10
C ILE A 521 27.54 -24.83 -13.45
N LYS A 522 27.19 -24.82 -12.16
CA LYS A 522 26.63 -26.00 -11.49
C LYS A 522 25.30 -26.44 -12.15
N TYR A 523 24.45 -25.50 -12.53
CA TYR A 523 23.20 -25.80 -13.24
C TYR A 523 23.44 -26.33 -14.64
N ILE A 524 24.33 -25.71 -15.41
CA ILE A 524 24.75 -26.21 -16.74
C ILE A 524 25.23 -27.65 -16.60
N LYS A 525 26.15 -27.91 -15.66
CA LYS A 525 26.66 -29.25 -15.40
C LYS A 525 25.55 -30.24 -15.07
N LYS A 526 24.65 -29.90 -14.14
CA LYS A 526 23.54 -30.75 -13.72
C LYS A 526 22.60 -31.05 -14.89
N GLY A 527 22.20 -30.03 -15.64
CA GLY A 527 21.28 -30.13 -16.77
C GLY A 527 21.83 -30.95 -17.94
N TYR A 528 23.11 -30.79 -18.26
CA TYR A 528 23.75 -31.58 -19.31
C TYR A 528 23.98 -33.04 -18.88
N ILE A 529 24.37 -33.29 -17.62
CA ILE A 529 24.51 -34.65 -17.10
C ILE A 529 23.14 -35.35 -17.03
N SER A 530 22.08 -34.70 -16.55
CA SER A 530 20.75 -35.31 -16.54
C SER A 530 20.20 -35.51 -17.94
N GLY A 531 20.51 -34.62 -18.88
CA GLY A 531 20.22 -34.81 -20.30
C GLY A 531 20.84 -36.10 -20.82
N THR A 532 22.11 -36.37 -20.49
CA THR A 532 22.75 -37.64 -20.91
C THR A 532 22.05 -38.87 -20.35
N THR A 533 21.40 -38.80 -19.18
CA THR A 533 20.68 -39.96 -18.61
C THR A 533 19.24 -40.08 -19.10
N ASN A 534 18.52 -38.96 -19.27
CA ASN A 534 17.06 -38.95 -19.48
C ASN A 534 16.64 -38.49 -20.90
N HIS A 535 17.61 -38.19 -21.78
CA HIS A 535 17.44 -37.82 -23.19
C HIS A 535 16.59 -36.55 -23.45
N ASN A 536 16.24 -35.79 -22.40
CA ASN A 536 15.59 -34.50 -22.50
C ASN A 536 16.55 -33.36 -22.13
N ARG A 537 16.69 -32.39 -23.04
CA ARG A 537 17.45 -31.16 -22.81
C ARG A 537 16.56 -30.15 -22.08
N PRO A 538 17.07 -29.41 -21.06
CA PRO A 538 16.41 -28.21 -20.62
C PRO A 538 16.62 -27.11 -21.67
N SER A 539 15.63 -26.90 -22.53
CA SER A 539 15.74 -25.94 -23.65
C SER A 539 15.79 -24.49 -23.19
N GLU A 540 15.29 -24.18 -21.98
CA GLU A 540 15.16 -22.81 -21.48
C GLU A 540 16.40 -22.33 -20.71
N LEU A 541 17.13 -23.24 -20.05
CA LEU A 541 18.45 -22.94 -19.46
C LEU A 541 19.42 -22.40 -20.52
N ARG A 542 19.29 -22.87 -21.77
CA ARG A 542 20.18 -22.52 -22.87
C ARG A 542 20.18 -21.03 -23.18
N GLU A 543 19.00 -20.43 -23.36
CA GLU A 543 18.90 -19.04 -23.82
C GLU A 543 19.46 -18.08 -22.77
N ALA A 544 19.06 -18.25 -21.50
CA ALA A 544 19.60 -17.48 -20.39
C ALA A 544 21.12 -17.65 -20.22
N THR A 545 21.64 -18.87 -20.45
CA THR A 545 23.07 -19.15 -20.37
C THR A 545 23.86 -18.46 -21.48
N ILE A 546 23.35 -18.50 -22.72
CA ILE A 546 23.99 -17.84 -23.86
C ILE A 546 24.05 -16.33 -23.63
N ASP A 547 22.94 -15.74 -23.20
CA ASP A 547 22.84 -14.31 -22.91
C ASP A 547 23.74 -13.90 -21.74
N TYR A 548 23.88 -14.75 -20.72
CA TYR A 548 24.79 -14.52 -19.60
C TYR A 548 26.25 -14.44 -20.06
N PHE A 549 26.70 -15.39 -20.87
CA PHE A 549 28.08 -15.38 -21.36
C PHE A 549 28.34 -14.28 -22.38
N ALA A 550 27.35 -13.93 -23.21
CA ALA A 550 27.43 -12.77 -24.09
C ALA A 550 27.67 -11.48 -23.27
N LEU A 551 26.86 -11.25 -22.23
CA LEU A 551 27.00 -10.12 -21.32
C LEU A 551 28.34 -10.15 -20.57
N LEU A 552 28.74 -11.30 -20.03
CA LEU A 552 29.99 -11.45 -19.29
C LEU A 552 31.20 -11.10 -20.16
N ILE A 553 31.27 -11.66 -21.36
CA ILE A 553 32.38 -11.43 -22.31
C ILE A 553 32.42 -9.95 -22.72
N TYR A 554 31.27 -9.39 -23.11
CA TYR A 554 31.20 -8.03 -23.61
C TYR A 554 31.52 -6.99 -22.51
N LEU A 555 30.99 -7.19 -21.29
CA LEU A 555 31.18 -6.25 -20.18
C LEU A 555 32.54 -6.36 -19.49
N TYR A 556 33.19 -7.52 -19.55
CA TYR A 556 34.48 -7.79 -18.89
C TYR A 556 35.61 -8.12 -19.88
N GLN A 557 35.49 -7.70 -21.13
CA GLN A 557 36.52 -7.88 -22.17
C GLN A 557 37.92 -7.36 -21.75
N ASP A 558 37.98 -6.40 -20.84
CA ASP A 558 39.21 -5.79 -20.33
C ASP A 558 39.73 -6.44 -19.03
N LYS A 559 39.02 -7.45 -18.50
CA LYS A 559 39.34 -8.18 -17.27
C LYS A 559 39.43 -9.69 -17.54
N PRO A 560 40.47 -10.15 -18.24
CA PRO A 560 40.57 -11.53 -18.73
C PRO A 560 40.53 -12.57 -17.61
N GLU A 561 40.99 -12.24 -16.41
CA GLU A 561 40.99 -13.14 -15.25
C GLU A 561 39.59 -13.62 -14.85
N ILE A 562 38.57 -12.76 -14.92
CA ILE A 562 37.18 -13.11 -14.58
C ILE A 562 36.60 -14.08 -15.62
N ILE A 563 36.89 -13.85 -16.90
CA ILE A 563 36.39 -14.69 -18.00
C ILE A 563 37.13 -16.03 -18.05
N ASN A 564 38.43 -16.04 -17.75
CA ASN A 564 39.27 -17.24 -17.80
C ASN A 564 38.79 -18.35 -16.85
N GLU A 565 38.46 -17.99 -15.60
CA GLU A 565 37.96 -18.96 -14.62
C GLU A 565 36.68 -19.65 -15.12
N VAL A 566 35.75 -18.86 -15.64
CA VAL A 566 34.47 -19.32 -16.19
C VAL A 566 34.67 -20.25 -17.38
N ILE A 567 35.52 -19.86 -18.34
CA ILE A 567 35.84 -20.69 -19.52
C ILE A 567 36.47 -22.02 -19.10
N HIS A 568 37.42 -22.00 -18.17
CA HIS A 568 38.07 -23.20 -17.68
C HIS A 568 37.07 -24.16 -17.05
N GLN A 569 36.15 -23.65 -16.23
CA GLN A 569 35.10 -24.47 -15.63
C GLN A 569 34.12 -25.04 -16.65
N LEU A 570 33.70 -24.26 -17.66
CA LEU A 570 32.86 -24.77 -18.74
C LEU A 570 33.53 -25.87 -19.57
N THR A 571 34.84 -25.71 -19.83
CA THR A 571 35.66 -26.73 -20.51
C THR A 571 35.67 -28.03 -19.72
N ASN A 572 35.86 -27.95 -18.39
CA ASN A 572 35.76 -29.11 -17.51
C ASN A 572 34.38 -29.75 -17.51
N VAL A 573 33.30 -28.97 -17.57
CA VAL A 573 31.93 -29.50 -17.68
C VAL A 573 31.77 -30.30 -18.96
N TYR A 574 32.26 -29.79 -20.08
CA TYR A 574 32.21 -30.50 -21.36
C TYR A 574 32.97 -31.82 -21.34
N ASP A 575 34.18 -31.87 -20.80
CA ASP A 575 34.94 -33.12 -20.68
C ASP A 575 34.22 -34.15 -19.80
N ILE A 576 33.59 -33.71 -18.70
CA ILE A 576 32.79 -34.58 -17.83
C ILE A 576 31.56 -35.13 -18.56
N VAL A 577 30.83 -34.28 -19.28
CA VAL A 577 29.62 -34.67 -20.02
C VAL A 577 29.99 -35.64 -21.15
N LYS A 578 31.07 -35.34 -21.87
CA LYS A 578 31.61 -36.20 -22.93
C LYS A 578 32.00 -37.58 -22.41
N GLY A 579 32.68 -37.64 -21.26
CA GLY A 579 33.08 -38.90 -20.64
C GLY A 579 31.92 -39.78 -20.14
N LYS A 580 30.72 -39.22 -20.00
CA LYS A 580 29.51 -39.94 -19.55
C LYS A 580 28.60 -40.42 -20.67
N ALA A 581 28.75 -39.92 -21.89
CA ALA A 581 27.94 -40.36 -23.01
C ALA A 581 28.47 -41.67 -23.58
N THR A 582 27.60 -42.67 -23.67
CA THR A 582 27.85 -44.01 -24.18
C THR A 582 27.07 -44.34 -25.46
N ASN A 583 26.06 -43.54 -25.85
CA ASN A 583 25.08 -43.86 -26.90
C ASN A 583 24.90 -42.71 -27.91
N LYS A 584 24.37 -43.02 -29.11
CA LYS A 584 24.09 -42.02 -30.17
C LYS A 584 23.12 -40.91 -29.74
N ASP A 585 22.08 -41.21 -28.95
CA ASP A 585 21.13 -40.18 -28.47
C ASP A 585 21.78 -39.18 -27.51
N GLN A 586 22.83 -39.61 -26.79
CA GLN A 586 23.61 -38.75 -25.90
C GLN A 586 24.61 -37.88 -26.65
N GLN A 587 24.92 -38.22 -27.91
CA GLN A 587 25.82 -37.46 -28.76
C GLN A 587 25.21 -36.10 -29.15
N GLY A 588 23.88 -36.03 -29.36
CA GLY A 588 23.19 -34.75 -29.59
C GLY A 588 23.25 -33.77 -28.42
N ILE A 589 23.42 -34.27 -27.19
CA ILE A 589 23.60 -33.46 -25.98
C ILE A 589 25.04 -32.91 -25.91
N ILE A 590 26.04 -33.72 -26.26
CA ILE A 590 27.43 -33.25 -26.37
C ILE A 590 27.54 -32.21 -27.49
N GLU A 591 26.96 -32.48 -28.65
CA GLU A 591 26.94 -31.54 -29.79
C GLU A 591 26.29 -30.22 -29.41
N SER A 592 25.24 -30.26 -28.57
CA SER A 592 24.59 -29.06 -28.06
C SER A 592 25.50 -28.20 -27.19
N LEU A 593 26.23 -28.82 -26.25
CA LEU A 593 27.21 -28.10 -25.42
C LEU A 593 28.41 -27.62 -26.25
N TYR A 594 28.85 -28.42 -27.23
CA TYR A 594 29.89 -28.03 -28.18
C TYR A 594 29.49 -26.76 -28.96
N LYS A 595 28.25 -26.70 -29.46
CA LYS A 595 27.73 -25.53 -30.18
C LYS A 595 27.73 -24.26 -29.30
N GLU A 596 27.41 -24.38 -28.02
CA GLU A 596 27.48 -23.27 -27.06
C GLU A 596 28.93 -22.85 -26.79
N LEU A 597 29.83 -23.79 -26.48
CA LEU A 597 31.25 -23.50 -26.27
C LEU A 597 31.91 -22.85 -27.48
N LYS A 598 31.55 -23.31 -28.68
CA LYS A 598 32.01 -22.75 -29.95
C LYS A 598 31.54 -21.32 -30.13
N LEU A 599 30.30 -21.01 -29.75
CA LEU A 599 29.77 -19.65 -29.77
C LEU A 599 30.55 -18.74 -28.80
N TYR A 600 30.77 -19.18 -27.56
CA TYR A 600 31.53 -18.42 -26.56
C TYR A 600 32.98 -18.20 -26.98
N SER A 601 33.63 -19.23 -27.53
CA SER A 601 34.99 -19.14 -28.06
C SER A 601 35.09 -18.19 -29.26
N CYS A 602 34.04 -18.15 -30.08
CA CYS A 602 33.96 -17.22 -31.19
C CYS A 602 33.91 -15.78 -30.69
N TRP A 603 33.05 -15.49 -29.71
CA TRP A 603 32.93 -14.16 -29.11
C TRP A 603 34.18 -13.71 -28.36
N THR A 604 34.83 -14.59 -27.59
CA THR A 604 36.10 -14.23 -26.94
C THR A 604 37.21 -13.97 -27.93
N ASN A 605 37.21 -14.62 -29.10
CA ASN A 605 38.20 -14.38 -30.15
C ASN A 605 38.08 -12.99 -30.81
N ILE A 606 36.91 -12.34 -30.70
CA ILE A 606 36.68 -10.97 -31.19
C ILE A 606 37.59 -9.98 -30.45
N PHE A 607 37.80 -10.20 -29.15
CA PHE A 607 38.48 -9.26 -28.27
C PHE A 607 39.97 -9.63 -28.10
N PRO A 608 40.91 -8.75 -28.49
CA PRO A 608 42.35 -9.06 -28.43
C PRO A 608 42.83 -9.51 -27.04
N ASN A 609 42.33 -8.86 -25.99
CA ASN A 609 42.70 -9.14 -24.59
C ASN A 609 42.28 -10.54 -24.11
N LEU A 610 41.31 -11.17 -24.79
CA LEU A 610 40.80 -12.49 -24.41
C LEU A 610 41.38 -13.63 -25.27
N ARG A 611 42.20 -13.33 -26.28
CA ARG A 611 42.71 -14.36 -27.20
C ARG A 611 43.58 -15.41 -26.50
N ASP A 612 44.39 -14.99 -25.53
CA ASP A 612 45.27 -15.91 -24.80
C ASP A 612 44.50 -16.89 -23.93
N ILE A 613 43.49 -16.41 -23.19
CA ILE A 613 42.63 -17.25 -22.35
C ILE A 613 41.72 -18.17 -23.18
N ASN A 614 41.48 -17.84 -24.46
CA ASN A 614 40.66 -18.65 -25.36
C ASN A 614 41.44 -19.79 -26.06
N LYS A 615 42.79 -19.74 -26.06
CA LYS A 615 43.63 -20.78 -26.71
C LYS A 615 43.30 -22.22 -26.25
N PRO A 616 43.12 -22.51 -24.94
CA PRO A 616 42.75 -23.85 -24.48
C PRO A 616 41.41 -24.32 -25.04
N LEU A 617 40.41 -23.43 -25.07
CA LEU A 617 39.08 -23.72 -25.60
C LEU A 617 39.12 -23.97 -27.11
N ILE A 618 39.84 -23.15 -27.88
CA ILE A 618 40.06 -23.38 -29.32
C ILE A 618 40.71 -24.74 -29.56
N LYS A 619 41.73 -25.12 -28.78
CA LYS A 619 42.41 -26.42 -28.91
C LYS A 619 41.43 -27.58 -28.67
N LEU A 620 40.56 -27.47 -27.66
CA LEU A 620 39.51 -28.46 -27.41
C LEU A 620 38.51 -28.52 -28.58
N LEU A 621 38.04 -27.37 -29.05
CA LEU A 621 37.05 -27.30 -30.14
C LEU A 621 37.57 -27.83 -31.48
N LYS A 622 38.88 -27.67 -31.76
CA LYS A 622 39.55 -28.27 -32.93
C LYS A 622 39.66 -29.79 -32.81
N LYS A 623 40.07 -30.28 -31.64
CA LYS A 623 40.20 -31.73 -31.39
C LYS A 623 38.87 -32.45 -31.61
N ASP A 624 37.78 -31.82 -31.20
CA ASP A 624 36.42 -32.38 -31.28
C ASP A 624 35.59 -31.75 -32.41
N PHE A 625 36.25 -31.28 -33.47
CA PHE A 625 35.56 -30.57 -34.54
C PHE A 625 34.43 -31.41 -35.15
N TYR A 626 33.25 -30.79 -35.26
CA TYR A 626 32.06 -31.36 -35.87
C TYR A 626 31.57 -30.45 -37.00
N GLU A 627 31.36 -31.05 -38.17
CA GLU A 627 30.76 -30.42 -39.35
C GLU A 627 29.26 -30.75 -39.39
N PRO A 628 28.37 -29.75 -39.40
CA PRO A 628 26.93 -29.97 -39.53
C PRO A 628 26.58 -30.69 -40.83
N SER A 629 25.70 -31.67 -40.75
CA SER A 629 25.12 -32.34 -41.92
C SER A 629 23.64 -32.01 -42.05
N PHE A 630 23.20 -31.58 -43.23
CA PHE A 630 21.81 -31.23 -43.49
C PHE A 630 21.13 -32.33 -44.30
N PRO A 631 20.02 -32.90 -43.82
CA PRO A 631 19.19 -33.74 -44.67
C PRO A 631 18.65 -32.88 -45.82
N GLY A 632 18.68 -33.41 -47.06
CA GLY A 632 18.36 -32.67 -48.30
C GLY A 632 16.95 -32.10 -48.42
N ARG A 633 16.14 -32.11 -47.35
CA ARG A 633 14.79 -31.51 -47.28
C ARG A 633 14.75 -30.11 -46.66
N ILE A 634 15.83 -29.59 -46.07
CA ILE A 634 15.87 -28.22 -45.52
C ILE A 634 16.23 -27.27 -46.66
N SER A 635 15.30 -26.41 -47.08
CA SER A 635 15.43 -25.58 -48.28
C SER A 635 16.41 -24.42 -48.15
N SER A 636 16.78 -23.98 -46.93
CA SER A 636 17.90 -23.07 -46.64
C SER A 636 18.13 -23.01 -45.12
N PRO A 637 19.18 -23.68 -44.57
CA PRO A 637 19.50 -23.54 -43.15
C PRO A 637 19.95 -22.12 -42.83
N SER A 638 19.69 -21.66 -41.61
CA SER A 638 20.19 -20.37 -41.13
C SER A 638 21.73 -20.33 -41.12
N LEU A 639 22.35 -19.15 -40.91
CA LEU A 639 23.80 -19.08 -40.76
C LEU A 639 24.28 -19.90 -39.55
N PHE A 640 23.61 -19.78 -38.41
CA PHE A 640 23.96 -20.52 -37.20
C PHE A 640 23.77 -22.03 -37.36
N GLU A 641 22.68 -22.47 -37.99
CA GLU A 641 22.49 -23.89 -38.33
C GLU A 641 23.60 -24.36 -39.26
N LYS A 642 23.81 -23.66 -40.39
CA LYS A 642 24.81 -23.97 -41.43
C LYS A 642 26.20 -24.20 -40.86
N TYR A 643 26.62 -23.34 -39.94
CA TYR A 643 27.95 -23.40 -39.34
C TYR A 643 27.96 -24.04 -37.96
N GLY A 644 26.87 -24.65 -37.49
CA GLY A 644 26.83 -25.40 -36.23
C GLY A 644 27.10 -24.54 -35.01
N TYR A 645 26.30 -23.49 -34.84
CA TYR A 645 26.20 -22.65 -33.64
C TYR A 645 24.86 -22.86 -32.95
N SER A 646 24.77 -22.47 -31.67
CA SER A 646 23.51 -22.54 -30.93
C SER A 646 22.64 -21.32 -31.21
N GLU A 647 21.39 -21.53 -31.59
CA GLU A 647 20.42 -20.45 -31.87
C GLU A 647 19.54 -20.11 -30.65
N ASN A 648 19.17 -18.84 -30.54
CA ASN A 648 18.05 -18.39 -29.70
C ASN A 648 16.76 -18.41 -30.53
N ARG A 649 15.61 -18.77 -29.92
CA ARG A 649 14.32 -18.86 -30.62
C ARG A 649 13.82 -17.55 -31.24
N ILE A 650 14.36 -16.40 -30.81
CA ILE A 650 13.92 -15.06 -31.24
C ILE A 650 14.64 -14.57 -32.51
N SER A 651 15.64 -15.32 -33.01
CA SER A 651 16.43 -14.98 -34.19
C SER A 651 15.55 -14.84 -35.45
N ARG A 652 15.23 -13.59 -35.86
CA ARG A 652 14.56 -13.29 -37.14
C ARG A 652 15.53 -13.28 -38.33
N SER A 653 16.84 -13.25 -38.07
CA SER A 653 17.91 -13.07 -39.07
C SER A 653 18.87 -14.25 -39.18
N GLY A 654 18.70 -15.31 -38.39
CA GLY A 654 19.64 -16.43 -38.33
C GLY A 654 20.92 -16.13 -37.53
N LEU A 655 20.89 -15.10 -36.68
CA LEU A 655 22.00 -14.64 -35.80
C LEU A 655 21.54 -14.57 -34.33
N TRP A 656 22.48 -14.48 -33.40
CA TRP A 656 22.16 -14.30 -31.99
C TRP A 656 21.59 -12.89 -31.72
N TYR A 657 20.63 -12.80 -30.81
CA TYR A 657 20.09 -11.53 -30.34
C TYR A 657 19.86 -11.65 -28.84
N LEU A 658 20.36 -10.68 -28.07
CA LEU A 658 20.16 -10.62 -26.63
C LEU A 658 18.66 -10.56 -26.34
N ASN A 659 18.15 -11.33 -25.37
CA ASN A 659 16.75 -11.25 -24.98
C ASN A 659 16.40 -9.85 -24.44
N ALA A 660 15.15 -9.44 -24.60
CA ALA A 660 14.70 -8.15 -24.10
C ALA A 660 14.59 -8.19 -22.57
N SER A 661 15.26 -7.26 -21.88
CA SER A 661 15.05 -6.99 -20.46
C SER A 661 14.92 -5.49 -20.23
N TYR A 662 14.11 -5.14 -19.23
CA TYR A 662 13.99 -3.77 -18.73
C TYR A 662 15.25 -3.29 -18.00
N MET A 663 16.25 -4.16 -17.78
CA MET A 663 17.54 -3.80 -17.19
C MET A 663 18.44 -2.97 -18.13
N TRP A 664 18.45 -3.27 -19.44
CA TRP A 664 19.41 -2.67 -20.39
C TRP A 664 18.79 -1.90 -21.57
N GLY A 665 17.50 -2.09 -21.87
CA GLY A 665 16.81 -1.35 -22.93
C GLY A 665 17.27 -1.70 -24.36
N SER A 666 16.53 -1.24 -25.37
CA SER A 666 16.73 -1.65 -26.78
C SER A 666 18.07 -1.21 -27.36
N ARG A 667 18.56 -0.02 -27.00
CA ARG A 667 19.82 0.51 -27.54
C ARG A 667 21.02 -0.34 -27.15
N PHE A 668 21.12 -0.74 -25.88
CA PHE A 668 22.18 -1.63 -25.44
C PHE A 668 22.03 -3.03 -26.06
N GLN A 669 20.80 -3.51 -26.18
CA GLN A 669 20.48 -4.79 -26.81
C GLN A 669 20.95 -4.86 -28.28
N GLU A 670 20.71 -3.79 -29.05
CA GLU A 670 21.22 -3.65 -30.42
C GLU A 670 22.75 -3.55 -30.43
N GLU A 671 23.34 -2.71 -29.57
CA GLU A 671 24.79 -2.49 -29.51
C GLU A 671 25.58 -3.78 -29.27
N ILE A 672 25.20 -4.56 -28.24
CA ILE A 672 25.89 -5.83 -27.94
C ILE A 672 25.65 -6.88 -29.02
N SER A 673 24.43 -6.96 -29.57
CA SER A 673 24.09 -7.91 -30.62
C SER A 673 24.89 -7.62 -31.90
N ASP A 674 24.97 -6.36 -32.31
CA ASP A 674 25.76 -5.95 -33.48
C ASP A 674 27.26 -6.21 -33.26
N LYS A 675 27.77 -5.92 -32.05
CA LYS A 675 29.17 -6.16 -31.72
C LYS A 675 29.53 -7.65 -31.79
N LEU A 676 28.71 -8.51 -31.19
CA LEU A 676 28.98 -9.94 -31.08
C LEU A 676 28.63 -10.73 -32.35
N ASN A 677 27.77 -10.20 -33.23
CA ASN A 677 27.49 -10.76 -34.55
C ASN A 677 28.41 -10.25 -35.66
N GLY A 678 29.01 -9.07 -35.48
CA GLY A 678 29.80 -8.38 -36.49
C GLY A 678 29.02 -8.14 -37.78
N GLU A 679 29.73 -7.80 -38.86
CA GLU A 679 29.10 -7.47 -40.13
C GLU A 679 28.44 -8.72 -40.75
N LYS A 680 27.10 -8.79 -40.70
CA LYS A 680 26.26 -9.86 -41.26
C LYS A 680 26.67 -11.29 -40.86
N GLY A 681 27.28 -11.47 -39.69
CA GLY A 681 27.70 -12.80 -39.21
C GLY A 681 28.97 -13.37 -39.83
N GLU A 682 29.76 -12.58 -40.58
CA GLU A 682 31.01 -13.06 -41.21
C GLU A 682 32.00 -13.67 -40.21
N LEU A 683 32.00 -13.19 -38.97
CA LEU A 683 32.91 -13.68 -37.93
C LEU A 683 32.68 -15.16 -37.61
N TYR A 684 31.43 -15.62 -37.64
CA TYR A 684 31.08 -17.01 -37.36
C TYR A 684 31.59 -17.93 -38.47
N ILE A 685 31.55 -17.46 -39.73
CA ILE A 685 32.11 -18.19 -40.88
C ILE A 685 33.63 -18.32 -40.72
N LYS A 686 34.33 -17.19 -40.50
CA LYS A 686 35.80 -17.15 -40.36
C LYS A 686 36.27 -18.02 -39.20
N PHE A 687 35.56 -17.98 -38.07
CA PHE A 687 35.91 -18.78 -36.90
C PHE A 687 35.67 -20.27 -37.12
N HIS A 688 34.58 -20.66 -37.80
CA HIS A 688 34.34 -22.05 -38.15
C HIS A 688 35.45 -22.62 -39.04
N GLU A 689 35.83 -21.90 -40.10
CA GLU A 689 36.93 -22.29 -40.99
C GLU A 689 38.29 -22.37 -40.25
N MET A 690 38.49 -21.53 -39.23
CA MET A 690 39.67 -21.58 -38.38
C MET A 690 39.72 -22.86 -37.51
N LEU A 691 38.57 -23.37 -37.07
CA LEU A 691 38.49 -24.61 -36.31
C LEU A 691 38.66 -25.86 -37.19
N LYS A 692 38.27 -25.78 -38.46
CA LYS A 692 38.41 -26.85 -39.45
C LYS A 692 39.85 -27.13 -39.85
N LYS A 693 40.69 -26.08 -39.84
CA LYS A 693 42.14 -26.14 -40.10
C LYS A 693 42.90 -26.52 -38.84
#